data_AF-A0AA35Q1S5-F1
#
_entry.id   AF-A0AA35Q1S5-F1
#
_cell.length_a   1.000
_cell.length_b   1.000
_cell.length_c   1.000
_cell.angle_alpha   90.00
_cell.angle_beta   90.00
_cell.angle_gamma   90.00
#
_symmetry.space_group_name_H-M   'P 1'
#
loop_
_entity.id
_entity.type
_entity.pdbx_description
1 polymer ?
#
loop_
_entity_poly.entity_id
_entity_poly.type
_entity_poly.pdbx_seq_one_letter_code
_entity_poly.pdbx_strand_id
1 'polypeptide(L)'
;MFLRGMVSSVKAMSKSVCIIGAGPSGLVAAKTLLHNAPKGEFKVTIFDLQEDVGGLWPTSLADDQRQVHPLMVANQSRHTMHFSDYAWEESWPQIPLGWQVGQYLKRYQERYLSGHEGFSLELGTRVASAVPQDGPEYGWNVVLRKGEAEETKSFDYVLVASGFFGKPIIPECLSPPKEVPIVHSSAYRDLESLLSSAKPGGGKILVIGGQMSGVEIAGTIGTHLSSAMHSPESSKIPGIDKYSIHHVIQRPIWVFPLYTSPEPSFSAAPFLPFDFPSYNLNRRPHPLANSQGHISQDVAKLVNGIFETTLGNDQSPFSSQLHVNEERRTEQPYLAASDWYCEFVRSGLITLTTGKVESLQGTTASISPDNVELGDIAAVIVATGFDASPCLDFLPKDILSTLHHSPRHVDQPVALAFHGTHHPQIPRLGFVGFYRSPYWGVMQMQARFLARFWSGSKDKLVPAKFDSKLKSDDSIERTLGLRDDPRVSQFPMGDYPFLMQEFAEALSLTREPPATAGLPELSVNNQPLDMLTPSRYIDTADDDKAREEAVISLKSARDVTLSALTTPRFVARAVFRSLLGTWKLERDLVSKLPSHPSGHFSGTARFLLREATLDGLQCVSNDGGSTAPGRSRGLEYLYIEEGEFKTDLGFGFKASRRYVWRYDEERDVLSQWFVKPDDEKRVDYLFHEIKFLQPDDREKAKSQGWQAQAGHLCIDDFYNVKYDFSFEAVNLKQWSIGYTVKGPKKDYSISGTYTR
;
A
#
# COMPACT_ATOMS: atom_id res chain seq x y z
N MET A 1 -26.05 -27.14 -67.16
CA MET A 1 -27.13 -26.66 -66.28
C MET A 1 -26.51 -26.47 -64.90
N PHE A 2 -26.54 -25.23 -64.43
CA PHE A 2 -25.91 -24.72 -63.20
C PHE A 2 -26.52 -25.33 -61.94
N LEU A 3 -25.71 -25.55 -60.89
CA LEU A 3 -25.92 -25.05 -59.52
C LEU A 3 -24.90 -25.69 -58.54
N ARG A 4 -23.73 -25.08 -58.41
CA ARG A 4 -22.92 -25.17 -57.18
C ARG A 4 -23.54 -24.20 -56.18
N GLY A 5 -24.21 -24.72 -55.16
CA GLY A 5 -24.68 -23.93 -54.02
C GLY A 5 -23.50 -23.43 -53.20
N MET A 6 -23.19 -22.14 -53.33
CA MET A 6 -22.45 -21.38 -52.32
C MET A 6 -23.31 -21.34 -51.06
N VAL A 7 -22.97 -22.16 -50.06
CA VAL A 7 -23.39 -21.89 -48.68
C VAL A 7 -22.48 -20.77 -48.20
N SER A 8 -22.98 -19.54 -48.32
CA SER A 8 -22.42 -18.37 -47.64
C SER A 8 -22.40 -18.66 -46.14
N SER A 9 -21.22 -18.87 -45.58
CA SER A 9 -21.00 -18.81 -44.13
C SER A 9 -21.28 -17.36 -43.71
N VAL A 10 -22.48 -17.10 -43.21
CA VAL A 10 -22.77 -15.85 -42.50
C VAL A 10 -21.80 -15.77 -41.33
N LYS A 11 -20.74 -14.95 -41.46
CA LYS A 11 -19.93 -14.54 -40.30
C LYS A 11 -20.91 -13.91 -39.31
N ALA A 12 -21.11 -14.53 -38.14
CA ALA A 12 -21.83 -13.87 -37.07
C ALA A 12 -21.16 -12.52 -36.79
N MET A 13 -21.94 -11.44 -36.74
CA MET A 13 -21.40 -10.12 -36.42
C MET A 13 -20.90 -10.13 -34.97
N SER A 14 -19.71 -9.58 -34.76
CA SER A 14 -19.15 -9.41 -33.41
C SER A 14 -20.06 -8.51 -32.57
N LYS A 15 -20.31 -8.90 -31.32
CA LYS A 15 -21.06 -8.14 -30.33
C LYS A 15 -20.24 -6.93 -29.88
N SER A 16 -20.83 -5.74 -29.86
CA SER A 16 -20.16 -4.52 -29.43
C SER A 16 -20.27 -4.30 -27.92
N VAL A 17 -19.16 -3.94 -27.28
CA VAL A 17 -19.09 -3.70 -25.82
C VAL A 17 -18.57 -2.30 -25.56
N CYS A 18 -19.36 -1.48 -24.87
CA CYS A 18 -18.94 -0.21 -24.30
C CYS A 18 -18.34 -0.45 -22.91
N ILE A 19 -17.06 -0.14 -22.73
CA ILE A 19 -16.41 -0.16 -21.43
C ILE A 19 -16.22 1.27 -20.95
N ILE A 20 -16.67 1.56 -19.73
CA ILE A 20 -16.62 2.90 -19.14
C ILE A 20 -15.47 2.94 -18.14
N GLY A 21 -14.34 3.56 -18.51
CA GLY A 21 -13.12 3.69 -17.72
C GLY A 21 -11.93 2.90 -18.28
N ALA A 22 -10.77 3.56 -18.37
CA ALA A 22 -9.48 3.05 -18.85
C ALA A 22 -8.46 2.85 -17.70
N GLY A 23 -8.97 2.62 -16.48
CA GLY A 23 -8.16 2.15 -15.34
C GLY A 23 -7.87 0.64 -15.39
N PRO A 24 -7.32 0.06 -14.31
CA PRO A 24 -7.00 -1.38 -14.24
C PRO A 24 -8.16 -2.28 -14.69
N SER A 25 -9.37 -2.01 -14.18
CA SER A 25 -10.58 -2.77 -14.48
C SER A 25 -10.95 -2.78 -15.96
N GLY A 26 -10.90 -1.62 -16.62
CA GLY A 26 -11.30 -1.51 -18.02
C GLY A 26 -10.30 -2.15 -18.97
N LEU A 27 -9.00 -1.97 -18.68
CA LEU A 27 -7.93 -2.58 -19.45
C LEU A 27 -7.96 -4.11 -19.37
N VAL A 28 -8.12 -4.68 -18.16
CA VAL A 28 -8.21 -6.14 -18.02
C VAL A 28 -9.52 -6.69 -18.60
N ALA A 29 -10.63 -5.96 -18.50
CA ALA A 29 -11.89 -6.34 -19.12
C ALA A 29 -11.79 -6.38 -20.66
N ALA A 30 -11.23 -5.33 -21.27
CA ALA A 30 -11.01 -5.28 -22.72
C ALA A 30 -10.09 -6.40 -23.18
N LYS A 31 -8.95 -6.59 -22.49
CA LYS A 31 -8.02 -7.69 -22.79
C LYS A 31 -8.76 -9.02 -22.76
N THR A 32 -9.51 -9.28 -21.70
CA THR A 32 -10.17 -10.56 -21.49
C THR A 32 -11.25 -10.84 -22.54
N LEU A 33 -12.08 -9.85 -22.88
CA LEU A 33 -13.10 -9.98 -23.92
C LEU A 33 -12.51 -10.22 -25.31
N LEU A 34 -11.33 -9.66 -25.61
CA LEU A 34 -10.70 -9.80 -26.93
C LEU A 34 -9.84 -11.06 -27.06
N HIS A 35 -9.19 -11.50 -25.98
CA HIS A 35 -8.19 -12.58 -26.00
C HIS A 35 -8.66 -13.88 -25.35
N ASN A 36 -9.56 -13.84 -24.36
CA ASN A 36 -10.00 -15.02 -23.61
C ASN A 36 -11.43 -15.48 -23.97
N ALA A 37 -12.19 -14.67 -24.71
CA ALA A 37 -13.45 -15.09 -25.31
C ALA A 37 -13.22 -15.72 -26.71
N PRO A 38 -14.21 -16.43 -27.28
CA PRO A 38 -14.12 -16.92 -28.65
C PRO A 38 -13.70 -15.83 -29.65
N LYS A 39 -12.75 -16.16 -30.52
CA LYS A 39 -12.12 -15.20 -31.43
C LYS A 39 -13.14 -14.46 -32.28
N GLY A 40 -13.11 -13.13 -32.24
CA GLY A 40 -13.98 -12.27 -33.01
C GLY A 40 -15.41 -12.19 -32.48
N GLU A 41 -15.71 -12.76 -31.31
CA GLU A 41 -17.04 -12.67 -30.70
C GLU A 41 -17.35 -11.24 -30.23
N PHE A 42 -16.36 -10.53 -29.69
CA PHE A 42 -16.53 -9.18 -29.17
C PHE A 42 -15.71 -8.14 -29.94
N LYS A 43 -16.28 -6.93 -30.06
CA LYS A 43 -15.57 -5.69 -30.36
C LYS A 43 -15.74 -4.75 -29.19
N VAL A 44 -14.65 -4.16 -28.73
CA VAL A 44 -14.59 -3.41 -27.48
C VAL A 44 -14.18 -1.97 -27.74
N THR A 45 -14.93 -1.03 -27.17
CA THR A 45 -14.54 0.38 -27.09
C THR A 45 -14.46 0.80 -25.64
N ILE A 46 -13.30 1.28 -25.19
CA ILE A 46 -13.15 1.93 -23.89
C ILE A 46 -13.33 3.44 -24.06
N PHE A 47 -14.17 4.04 -23.21
CA PHE A 47 -14.27 5.49 -23.05
C PHE A 47 -13.76 5.90 -21.67
N ASP A 48 -12.88 6.90 -21.60
CA ASP A 48 -12.45 7.50 -20.33
C ASP A 48 -12.47 9.02 -20.42
N LEU A 49 -12.86 9.68 -19.32
CA LEU A 49 -12.90 11.14 -19.24
C LEU A 49 -11.50 11.76 -19.17
N GLN A 50 -10.49 11.00 -18.75
CA GLN A 50 -9.10 11.44 -18.62
C GLN A 50 -8.36 11.29 -19.94
N GLU A 51 -7.29 12.07 -20.11
CA GLU A 51 -6.49 12.14 -21.35
C GLU A 51 -5.43 11.03 -21.47
N ASP A 52 -5.30 10.17 -20.46
CA ASP A 52 -4.42 9.00 -20.48
C ASP A 52 -5.01 7.86 -19.64
N VAL A 53 -4.57 6.63 -19.91
CA VAL A 53 -4.97 5.42 -19.18
C VAL A 53 -4.50 5.45 -17.73
N GLY A 54 -4.86 4.44 -16.93
CA GLY A 54 -4.38 4.28 -15.55
C GLY A 54 -5.42 4.61 -14.48
N GLY A 55 -6.48 5.36 -14.85
CA GLY A 55 -7.58 5.71 -13.96
C GLY A 55 -7.11 6.59 -12.81
N LEU A 56 -7.10 6.05 -11.59
CA LEU A 56 -6.61 6.78 -10.41
C LEU A 56 -5.09 6.84 -10.32
N TRP A 57 -4.38 5.96 -11.05
CA TRP A 57 -2.93 5.84 -11.00
C TRP A 57 -2.27 6.73 -12.06
N PRO A 58 -1.36 7.63 -11.67
CA PRO A 58 -0.66 8.47 -12.63
C PRO A 58 0.26 7.64 -13.53
N THR A 59 0.39 8.02 -14.79
CA THR A 59 1.23 7.29 -15.76
C THR A 59 2.64 7.85 -15.84
N SER A 60 2.95 8.95 -15.15
CA SER A 60 4.28 9.50 -15.08
C SER A 60 4.49 10.28 -13.78
N LEU A 61 5.73 10.64 -13.48
CA LEU A 61 6.04 11.49 -12.33
C LEU A 61 5.48 12.91 -12.45
N ALA A 62 5.26 13.39 -13.68
CA ALA A 62 4.68 14.69 -13.95
C ALA A 62 3.14 14.69 -13.92
N ASP A 63 2.51 13.51 -13.86
CA ASP A 63 1.06 13.38 -13.78
C ASP A 63 0.62 13.55 -12.31
N ASP A 64 0.52 14.80 -11.88
CA ASP A 64 0.15 15.20 -10.51
C ASP A 64 -1.35 15.52 -10.34
N GLN A 65 -2.12 15.37 -11.42
CA GLN A 65 -3.54 15.71 -11.50
C GLN A 65 -4.47 14.54 -11.13
N ARG A 66 -3.93 13.32 -10.98
CA ARG A 66 -4.72 12.14 -10.57
C ARG A 66 -5.09 12.19 -9.08
N GLN A 67 -6.01 11.30 -8.69
CA GLN A 67 -6.39 11.12 -7.29
C GLN A 67 -5.24 10.58 -6.43
N VAL A 68 -4.37 9.74 -7.00
CA VAL A 68 -3.16 9.26 -6.34
C VAL A 68 -1.99 10.17 -6.68
N HIS A 69 -1.26 10.58 -5.66
CA HIS A 69 -0.01 11.31 -5.83
C HIS A 69 1.04 10.40 -6.51
N PRO A 70 1.82 10.89 -7.50
CA PRO A 70 2.79 10.05 -8.22
C PRO A 70 3.79 9.35 -7.31
N LEU A 71 4.24 10.00 -6.24
CA LEU A 71 5.18 9.44 -5.27
C LEU A 71 4.52 8.66 -4.10
N MET A 72 3.20 8.47 -4.12
CA MET A 72 2.54 7.64 -3.11
C MET A 72 3.01 6.20 -3.25
N VAL A 73 3.34 5.56 -2.13
CA VAL A 73 3.75 4.16 -2.09
C VAL A 73 2.49 3.28 -2.06
N ALA A 74 2.43 2.24 -2.88
CA ALA A 74 1.31 1.30 -2.81
C ALA A 74 1.26 0.57 -1.46
N ASN A 75 0.07 0.16 -1.04
CA ASN A 75 -0.05 -0.63 0.18
C ASN A 75 0.37 -2.10 -0.03
N GLN A 76 0.36 -2.59 -1.26
CA GLN A 76 0.64 -3.99 -1.58
C GLN A 76 1.87 -4.14 -2.46
N SER A 77 2.47 -5.33 -2.45
CA SER A 77 3.60 -5.61 -3.31
C SER A 77 3.18 -5.74 -4.76
N ARG A 78 4.16 -5.58 -5.65
CA ARG A 78 4.00 -5.84 -7.09
C ARG A 78 3.53 -7.27 -7.40
N HIS A 79 3.63 -8.22 -6.47
CA HIS A 79 3.24 -9.62 -6.65
C HIS A 79 1.76 -9.89 -6.41
N THR A 80 1.01 -8.91 -5.89
CA THR A 80 -0.46 -8.98 -5.75
C THR A 80 -1.15 -7.87 -6.52
N MET A 81 -0.45 -6.77 -6.79
CA MET A 81 -0.87 -5.72 -7.71
C MET A 81 -0.42 -6.00 -9.15
N HIS A 82 -0.85 -7.11 -9.73
CA HIS A 82 -0.61 -7.41 -11.14
C HIS A 82 -1.72 -8.28 -11.73
N PHE A 83 -1.68 -8.47 -13.04
CA PHE A 83 -2.54 -9.42 -13.74
C PHE A 83 -1.78 -10.71 -14.01
N SER A 84 -2.49 -11.85 -13.99
CA SER A 84 -1.87 -13.18 -14.00
C SER A 84 -0.87 -13.42 -15.15
N ASP A 85 -1.04 -12.70 -16.24
CA ASP A 85 -0.45 -12.84 -17.56
C ASP A 85 0.53 -11.71 -17.93
N TYR A 86 0.97 -10.89 -16.98
CA TYR A 86 1.95 -9.84 -17.25
C TYR A 86 2.82 -9.54 -16.02
N ALA A 87 4.14 -9.76 -16.15
CA ALA A 87 5.06 -9.55 -15.05
C ALA A 87 5.45 -8.08 -14.92
N TRP A 88 5.80 -7.69 -13.69
CA TRP A 88 6.51 -6.44 -13.44
C TRP A 88 7.95 -6.51 -13.94
N GLU A 89 8.53 -5.36 -14.25
CA GLU A 89 9.98 -5.25 -14.48
C GLU A 89 10.75 -5.64 -13.21
N GLU A 90 11.81 -6.44 -13.38
CA GLU A 90 12.58 -6.95 -12.25
C GLU A 90 13.21 -5.82 -11.41
N SER A 91 13.68 -4.76 -12.08
CA SER A 91 14.34 -3.59 -11.49
C SER A 91 13.42 -2.68 -10.67
N TRP A 92 12.10 -2.83 -10.78
CA TRP A 92 11.16 -1.98 -10.04
C TRP A 92 11.06 -2.40 -8.57
N PRO A 93 10.78 -1.48 -7.64
CA PRO A 93 10.73 -1.81 -6.21
C PRO A 93 9.64 -2.85 -5.90
N GLN A 94 9.81 -3.57 -4.78
CA GLN A 94 8.80 -4.57 -4.36
C GLN A 94 7.46 -3.92 -4.03
N ILE A 95 7.49 -2.71 -3.47
CA ILE A 95 6.30 -1.88 -3.25
C ILE A 95 6.37 -0.71 -4.25
N PRO A 96 5.56 -0.73 -5.33
CA PRO A 96 5.64 0.27 -6.38
C PRO A 96 5.09 1.64 -5.93
N LEU A 97 5.63 2.70 -6.53
CA LEU A 97 5.06 4.04 -6.45
C LEU A 97 3.84 4.18 -7.38
N GLY A 98 2.98 5.15 -7.10
CA GLY A 98 1.76 5.40 -7.88
C GLY A 98 2.02 5.56 -9.37
N TRP A 99 3.07 6.30 -9.74
CA TRP A 99 3.43 6.49 -11.15
C TRP A 99 3.91 5.20 -11.84
N GLN A 100 4.54 4.30 -11.09
CA GLN A 100 5.01 3.00 -11.58
C GLN A 100 3.81 2.09 -11.85
N VAL A 101 2.79 2.11 -10.98
CA VAL A 101 1.53 1.39 -11.24
C VAL A 101 0.87 1.84 -12.54
N GLY A 102 0.80 3.15 -12.81
CA GLY A 102 0.28 3.64 -14.08
C GLY A 102 1.14 3.25 -15.29
N GLN A 103 2.47 3.23 -15.14
CA GLN A 103 3.37 2.73 -16.19
C GLN A 103 3.18 1.23 -16.47
N TYR A 104 2.97 0.40 -15.44
CA TYR A 104 2.61 -1.00 -15.62
C TYR A 104 1.33 -1.14 -16.46
N LEU A 105 0.29 -0.34 -16.14
CA LEU A 105 -0.99 -0.35 -16.86
C LEU A 105 -0.86 0.11 -18.32
N LYS A 106 -0.05 1.15 -18.56
CA LYS A 106 0.25 1.63 -19.91
C LYS A 106 0.91 0.53 -20.74
N ARG A 107 1.94 -0.12 -20.21
CA ARG A 107 2.61 -1.24 -20.89
C ARG A 107 1.69 -2.45 -21.10
N TYR A 108 0.77 -2.72 -20.16
CA TYR A 108 -0.25 -3.76 -20.32
C TYR A 108 -1.21 -3.44 -21.48
N GLN A 109 -1.68 -2.19 -21.57
CA GLN A 109 -2.51 -1.70 -22.68
C GLN A 109 -1.76 -1.82 -24.02
N GLU A 110 -0.49 -1.40 -24.07
CA GLU A 110 0.35 -1.49 -25.26
C GLU A 110 0.55 -2.92 -25.73
N ARG A 111 0.74 -3.87 -24.79
CA ARG A 111 0.93 -5.28 -25.11
C ARG A 111 -0.31 -5.93 -25.72
N TYR A 112 -1.47 -5.71 -25.11
CA TYR A 112 -2.67 -6.52 -25.39
C TYR A 112 -3.69 -5.82 -26.28
N LEU A 113 -3.72 -4.49 -26.30
CA LEU A 113 -4.82 -3.73 -26.90
C LEU A 113 -4.37 -2.86 -28.08
N SER A 114 -3.19 -2.26 -28.00
CA SER A 114 -2.66 -1.43 -29.10
C SER A 114 -2.53 -2.23 -30.40
N GLY A 115 -3.20 -1.75 -31.46
CA GLY A 115 -3.20 -2.39 -32.78
C GLY A 115 -4.14 -3.59 -32.94
N HIS A 116 -4.92 -3.96 -31.91
CA HIS A 116 -5.90 -5.05 -32.03
C HIS A 116 -7.12 -4.61 -32.86
N GLU A 117 -7.51 -5.37 -33.89
CA GLU A 117 -8.57 -4.99 -34.86
C GLU A 117 -9.96 -4.79 -34.24
N GLY A 118 -10.23 -5.45 -33.12
CA GLY A 118 -11.48 -5.37 -32.38
C GLY A 118 -11.50 -4.35 -31.24
N PHE A 119 -10.47 -3.51 -31.11
CA PHE A 119 -10.30 -2.60 -29.98
C PHE A 119 -10.31 -1.12 -30.42
N SER A 120 -10.97 -0.28 -29.64
CA SER A 120 -10.90 1.18 -29.74
C SER A 120 -10.76 1.80 -28.35
N LEU A 121 -9.93 2.85 -28.24
CA LEU A 121 -9.72 3.60 -27.00
C LEU A 121 -10.00 5.08 -27.26
N GLU A 122 -10.96 5.64 -26.53
CA GLU A 122 -11.44 7.01 -26.69
C GLU A 122 -11.26 7.77 -25.36
N LEU A 123 -10.10 8.42 -25.24
CA LEU A 123 -9.73 9.26 -24.09
C LEU A 123 -10.34 10.67 -24.21
N GLY A 124 -10.37 11.40 -23.09
CA GLY A 124 -11.02 12.73 -23.00
C GLY A 124 -12.53 12.69 -23.28
N THR A 125 -13.15 11.51 -23.21
CA THR A 125 -14.52 11.25 -23.64
C THR A 125 -15.34 10.70 -22.48
N ARG A 126 -16.27 11.52 -21.96
CA ARG A 126 -17.16 11.14 -20.87
C ARG A 126 -18.37 10.38 -21.39
N VAL A 127 -18.70 9.26 -20.78
CA VAL A 127 -20.04 8.64 -20.93
C VAL A 127 -21.04 9.44 -20.09
N ALA A 128 -21.94 10.15 -20.75
CA ALA A 128 -22.93 11.01 -20.11
C ALA A 128 -24.23 10.27 -19.77
N SER A 129 -24.61 9.27 -20.56
CA SER A 129 -25.79 8.44 -20.33
C SER A 129 -25.64 7.08 -21.03
N ALA A 130 -26.20 6.02 -20.46
CA ALA A 130 -26.30 4.69 -21.06
C ALA A 130 -27.70 4.13 -20.80
N VAL A 131 -28.57 4.15 -21.81
CA VAL A 131 -29.99 3.77 -21.69
C VAL A 131 -30.23 2.48 -22.48
N PRO A 132 -30.95 1.48 -21.93
CA PRO A 132 -31.40 0.33 -22.70
C PRO A 132 -32.23 0.75 -23.93
N GLN A 133 -32.09 0.04 -25.04
CA GLN A 133 -32.92 0.27 -26.22
C GLN A 133 -34.34 -0.31 -26.02
N ASP A 134 -35.36 0.44 -26.47
CA ASP A 134 -36.75 -0.02 -26.51
C ASP A 134 -36.98 -0.93 -27.73
N GLY A 135 -37.49 -2.15 -27.54
CA GLY A 135 -37.90 -3.06 -28.62
C GLY A 135 -37.26 -4.46 -28.56
N PRO A 136 -37.44 -5.29 -29.62
CA PRO A 136 -36.92 -6.66 -29.68
C PRO A 136 -35.40 -6.73 -29.88
N GLU A 137 -34.77 -5.62 -30.30
CA GLU A 137 -33.32 -5.47 -30.36
C GLU A 137 -32.81 -5.08 -28.96
N TYR A 138 -32.39 -6.08 -28.21
CA TYR A 138 -31.71 -5.89 -26.94
C TYR A 138 -30.38 -5.15 -27.18
N GLY A 139 -30.12 -4.05 -26.48
CA GLY A 139 -28.91 -3.24 -26.62
C GLY A 139 -28.95 -1.97 -25.76
N TRP A 140 -27.95 -1.10 -25.93
CA TRP A 140 -27.78 0.15 -25.17
C TRP A 140 -27.50 1.32 -26.11
N ASN A 141 -28.15 2.44 -25.90
CA ASN A 141 -27.78 3.73 -26.47
C ASN A 141 -26.91 4.50 -25.47
N VAL A 142 -25.66 4.77 -25.84
CA VAL A 142 -24.67 5.44 -25.01
C VAL A 142 -24.40 6.83 -25.56
N VAL A 143 -24.64 7.85 -24.73
CA VAL A 143 -24.35 9.25 -25.04
C VAL A 143 -22.94 9.57 -24.56
N LEU A 144 -22.11 10.06 -25.46
CA LEU A 144 -20.70 10.36 -25.27
C LEU A 144 -20.49 11.86 -25.41
N ARG A 145 -19.67 12.42 -24.52
CA ARG A 145 -19.34 13.85 -24.53
C ARG A 145 -17.83 14.06 -24.56
N LYS A 146 -17.36 14.83 -25.53
CA LYS A 146 -15.95 15.22 -25.69
C LYS A 146 -15.89 16.75 -25.89
N GLY A 147 -15.46 17.47 -24.85
CA GLY A 147 -15.62 18.93 -24.81
C GLY A 147 -17.10 19.33 -24.92
N GLU A 148 -17.42 20.16 -25.91
CA GLU A 148 -18.81 20.57 -26.21
C GLU A 148 -19.55 19.61 -27.16
N ALA A 149 -18.84 18.69 -27.80
CA ALA A 149 -19.43 17.74 -28.74
C ALA A 149 -20.14 16.60 -27.99
N GLU A 150 -21.33 16.23 -28.46
CA GLU A 150 -22.12 15.11 -27.96
C GLU A 150 -22.48 14.18 -29.13
N GLU A 151 -22.29 12.87 -28.95
CA GLU A 151 -22.69 11.84 -29.92
C GLU A 151 -23.35 10.67 -29.21
N THR A 152 -24.25 9.97 -29.92
CA THR A 152 -24.88 8.74 -29.41
C THR A 152 -24.41 7.55 -30.23
N LYS A 153 -23.95 6.50 -29.56
CA LYS A 153 -23.55 5.22 -30.17
C LYS A 153 -24.32 4.06 -29.54
N SER A 154 -24.63 3.05 -30.35
CA SER A 154 -25.33 1.85 -29.89
C SER A 154 -24.35 0.72 -29.62
N PHE A 155 -24.56 0.00 -28.52
CA PHE A 155 -23.74 -1.14 -28.09
C PHE A 155 -24.61 -2.33 -27.66
N ASP A 156 -24.14 -3.56 -27.87
CA ASP A 156 -24.84 -4.75 -27.38
C ASP A 156 -24.73 -4.86 -25.85
N TYR A 157 -23.57 -4.51 -25.29
CA TYR A 157 -23.25 -4.61 -23.85
C TYR A 157 -22.63 -3.32 -23.31
N VAL A 158 -22.88 -3.04 -22.04
CA VAL A 158 -22.20 -2.00 -21.27
C VAL A 158 -21.47 -2.64 -20.10
N LEU A 159 -20.21 -2.27 -19.89
CA LEU A 159 -19.37 -2.70 -18.79
C LEU A 159 -18.91 -1.49 -17.99
N VAL A 160 -19.29 -1.45 -16.72
CA VAL A 160 -18.89 -0.42 -15.77
C VAL A 160 -17.52 -0.78 -15.18
N ALA A 161 -16.52 0.01 -15.55
CA ALA A 161 -15.14 -0.05 -15.05
C ALA A 161 -14.68 1.32 -14.52
N SER A 162 -15.63 2.17 -14.13
CA SER A 162 -15.43 3.58 -13.74
C SER A 162 -14.73 3.76 -12.39
N GLY A 163 -14.52 2.66 -11.65
CA GLY A 163 -13.89 2.64 -10.34
C GLY A 163 -14.84 3.01 -9.20
N PHE A 164 -14.40 2.71 -7.97
CA PHE A 164 -15.20 2.88 -6.76
C PHE A 164 -15.01 4.26 -6.09
N PHE A 165 -13.89 4.94 -6.33
CA PHE A 165 -13.52 6.19 -5.65
C PHE A 165 -13.98 7.42 -6.44
N GLY A 166 -15.29 7.68 -6.42
CA GLY A 166 -15.91 8.81 -7.12
C GLY A 166 -15.64 10.17 -6.48
N LYS A 167 -16.67 10.79 -5.93
CA LYS A 167 -16.59 12.14 -5.36
C LYS A 167 -16.04 12.08 -3.92
N PRO A 168 -15.03 12.90 -3.56
CA PRO A 168 -14.57 13.03 -2.18
C PRO A 168 -15.70 13.40 -1.22
N ILE A 169 -15.80 12.69 -0.10
CA ILE A 169 -16.78 13.01 0.95
C ILE A 169 -16.15 14.06 1.86
N ILE A 170 -16.78 15.23 1.95
CA ILE A 170 -16.44 16.27 2.92
C ILE A 170 -17.68 16.47 3.82
N PRO A 171 -17.57 16.25 5.15
CA PRO A 171 -18.67 16.48 6.07
C PRO A 171 -19.21 17.90 5.98
N GLU A 172 -20.53 18.07 6.09
CA GLU A 172 -21.19 19.37 5.95
C GLU A 172 -20.67 20.43 6.94
N CYS A 173 -20.32 20.00 8.17
CA CYS A 173 -19.74 20.88 9.18
C CYS A 173 -18.38 21.48 8.78
N LEU A 174 -17.72 20.91 7.76
CA LEU A 174 -16.43 21.34 7.20
C LEU A 174 -16.56 21.95 5.80
N SER A 175 -17.78 22.10 5.27
CA SER A 175 -17.99 22.76 3.98
C SER A 175 -17.47 24.21 4.02
N PRO A 176 -16.75 24.68 2.98
CA PRO A 176 -16.25 26.04 2.91
C PRO A 176 -17.39 27.08 2.76
N PRO A 177 -17.17 28.36 3.11
CA PRO A 177 -15.90 28.95 3.55
C PRO A 177 -15.56 28.67 5.02
N LYS A 178 -14.26 28.51 5.32
CA LYS A 178 -13.71 28.34 6.68
C LYS A 178 -12.46 29.22 6.83
N GLU A 179 -12.11 29.59 8.06
CA GLU A 179 -10.92 30.41 8.35
C GLU A 179 -9.59 29.69 8.12
N VAL A 180 -9.62 28.36 8.03
CA VAL A 180 -8.46 27.50 7.81
C VAL A 180 -8.62 26.71 6.51
N PRO A 181 -7.54 26.38 5.80
CA PRO A 181 -7.58 25.53 4.63
C PRO A 181 -8.11 24.13 4.98
N ILE A 182 -9.01 23.61 4.15
CA ILE A 182 -9.58 22.26 4.25
C ILE A 182 -9.40 21.57 2.91
N VAL A 183 -8.71 20.44 2.92
CA VAL A 183 -8.51 19.62 1.72
C VAL A 183 -8.87 18.16 2.00
N HIS A 184 -9.41 17.48 1.00
CA HIS A 184 -9.53 16.03 1.08
C HIS A 184 -8.15 15.37 0.95
N SER A 185 -7.94 14.22 1.58
CA SER A 185 -6.67 13.47 1.54
C SER A 185 -6.10 13.27 0.13
N SER A 186 -6.96 12.99 -0.86
CA SER A 186 -6.55 12.84 -2.27
C SER A 186 -6.09 14.12 -2.96
N ALA A 187 -6.35 15.28 -2.37
CA ALA A 187 -5.95 16.59 -2.89
C ALA A 187 -4.69 17.15 -2.21
N TYR A 188 -4.20 16.50 -1.13
CA TYR A 188 -2.93 16.89 -0.52
C TYR A 188 -1.77 16.63 -1.50
N ARG A 189 -0.81 17.57 -1.52
CA ARG A 189 0.41 17.48 -2.35
C ARG A 189 1.65 17.73 -1.51
N ASP A 190 1.70 18.88 -0.85
CA ASP A 190 2.84 19.26 -0.02
C ASP A 190 2.39 20.20 1.12
N LEU A 191 3.34 20.57 1.98
CA LEU A 191 3.07 21.46 3.11
C LEU A 191 2.94 22.93 2.67
N GLU A 192 3.67 23.35 1.64
CA GLU A 192 3.69 24.75 1.18
C GLU A 192 2.31 25.16 0.66
N SER A 193 1.72 24.36 -0.22
CA SER A 193 0.36 24.52 -0.75
C SER A 193 -0.70 24.42 0.35
N LEU A 194 -0.62 23.42 1.23
CA LEU A 194 -1.56 23.24 2.34
C LEU A 194 -1.58 24.44 3.29
N LEU A 195 -0.39 24.93 3.67
CA LEU A 195 -0.24 25.97 4.70
C LEU A 195 -0.12 27.39 4.12
N SER A 196 -0.17 27.55 2.79
CA SER A 196 -0.03 28.84 2.11
C SER A 196 -1.00 29.92 2.59
N SER A 197 -2.20 29.53 3.00
CA SER A 197 -3.25 30.41 3.51
C SER A 197 -3.44 30.32 5.04
N ALA A 198 -2.65 29.50 5.72
CA ALA A 198 -2.73 29.37 7.17
C ALA A 198 -2.12 30.60 7.87
N LYS A 199 -2.60 30.91 9.08
CA LYS A 199 -1.99 31.96 9.91
C LYS A 199 -0.53 31.56 10.22
N PRO A 200 0.46 32.44 9.98
CA PRO A 200 1.84 32.15 10.33
C PRO A 200 2.00 31.94 11.83
N GLY A 201 2.88 31.01 12.23
CA GLY A 201 3.28 30.86 13.64
C GLY A 201 3.06 29.49 14.27
N GLY A 202 2.61 28.48 13.50
CA GLY A 202 2.43 27.11 13.98
C GLY A 202 0.95 26.70 14.09
N GLY A 203 0.71 25.56 14.74
CA GLY A 203 -0.63 25.03 14.99
C GLY A 203 -0.77 23.55 14.64
N LYS A 204 -2.01 23.06 14.71
CA LYS A 204 -2.34 21.65 14.46
C LYS A 204 -2.89 21.46 13.05
N ILE A 205 -2.30 20.53 12.30
CA ILE A 205 -2.92 19.97 11.10
C ILE A 205 -3.89 18.88 11.57
N LEU A 206 -5.18 19.16 11.50
CA LEU A 206 -6.22 18.24 11.92
C LEU A 206 -6.49 17.21 10.82
N VAL A 207 -6.21 15.94 11.07
CA VAL A 207 -6.57 14.82 10.18
C VAL A 207 -7.85 14.16 10.68
N ILE A 208 -8.80 13.88 9.79
CA ILE A 208 -10.10 13.31 10.15
C ILE A 208 -10.33 12.01 9.38
N GLY A 209 -10.44 10.87 10.08
CA GLY A 209 -10.78 9.58 9.48
C GLY A 209 -9.78 8.49 9.85
N GLY A 210 -10.16 7.57 10.73
CA GLY A 210 -9.28 6.50 11.23
C GLY A 210 -9.25 5.24 10.35
N GLN A 211 -9.05 5.37 9.04
CA GLN A 211 -8.88 4.22 8.13
C GLN A 211 -7.60 4.39 7.29
N MET A 212 -7.38 3.53 6.28
CA MET A 212 -6.16 3.50 5.46
C MET A 212 -5.68 4.89 5.04
N SER A 213 -6.51 5.68 4.35
CA SER A 213 -6.10 7.00 3.85
C SER A 213 -5.75 8.00 4.97
N GLY A 214 -6.44 7.97 6.11
CA GLY A 214 -6.15 8.90 7.21
C GLY A 214 -4.86 8.57 7.95
N VAL A 215 -4.60 7.28 8.18
CA VAL A 215 -3.33 6.81 8.75
C VAL A 215 -2.17 7.10 7.80
N GLU A 216 -2.33 6.79 6.51
CA GLU A 216 -1.31 7.02 5.49
C GLU A 216 -0.99 8.50 5.31
N ILE A 217 -2.02 9.37 5.20
CA ILE A 217 -1.81 10.81 5.02
C ILE A 217 -1.21 11.47 6.26
N ALA A 218 -1.62 11.06 7.46
CA ALA A 218 -1.03 11.56 8.70
C ALA A 218 0.46 11.15 8.80
N GLY A 219 0.79 9.90 8.46
CA GLY A 219 2.18 9.45 8.38
C GLY A 219 2.99 10.24 7.35
N THR A 220 2.42 10.46 6.16
CA THR A 220 3.04 11.23 5.06
C THR A 220 3.33 12.68 5.47
N ILE A 221 2.33 13.39 6.02
CA ILE A 221 2.50 14.75 6.53
C ILE A 221 3.55 14.77 7.65
N GLY A 222 3.59 13.74 8.50
CA GLY A 222 4.63 13.56 9.52
C GLY A 222 6.03 13.51 8.91
N THR A 223 6.22 12.77 7.81
CA THR A 223 7.50 12.73 7.09
C THR A 223 7.87 14.08 6.49
N HIS A 224 6.89 14.80 5.92
CA HIS A 224 7.13 16.12 5.32
C HIS A 224 7.50 17.16 6.39
N LEU A 225 6.79 17.16 7.53
CA LEU A 225 7.11 18.05 8.66
C LEU A 225 8.51 17.73 9.21
N SER A 226 8.81 16.45 9.45
CA SER A 226 10.10 16.02 9.95
C SER A 226 11.24 16.43 9.01
N SER A 227 11.06 16.22 7.70
CA SER A 227 12.01 16.64 6.68
C SER A 227 12.22 18.16 6.69
N ALA A 228 11.14 18.94 6.69
CA ALA A 228 11.22 20.41 6.68
C ALA A 228 11.86 20.99 7.97
N MET A 229 11.73 20.31 9.12
CA MET A 229 12.38 20.71 10.37
C MET A 229 13.89 20.37 10.41
N HIS A 230 14.27 19.24 9.81
CA HIS A 230 15.59 18.64 10.01
C HIS A 230 16.50 18.68 8.78
N SER A 231 16.00 19.15 7.65
CA SER A 231 16.81 19.49 6.48
C SER A 231 17.92 20.48 6.84
N PRO A 232 19.12 20.38 6.21
CA PRO A 232 20.13 21.41 6.31
C PRO A 232 19.70 22.73 5.64
N GLU A 233 18.76 22.68 4.70
CA GLU A 233 18.18 23.87 4.10
C GLU A 233 17.08 24.46 4.97
N SER A 234 17.02 25.79 5.02
CA SER A 234 15.94 26.49 5.72
C SER A 234 14.58 26.20 5.09
N SER A 235 13.60 25.85 5.93
CA SER A 235 12.22 25.69 5.48
C SER A 235 11.65 27.01 4.98
N LYS A 236 10.86 26.95 3.90
CA LYS A 236 10.08 28.09 3.42
C LYS A 236 8.85 28.38 4.27
N ILE A 237 8.48 27.45 5.16
CA ILE A 237 7.30 27.57 6.02
C ILE A 237 7.71 28.20 7.36
N PRO A 238 7.23 29.41 7.68
CA PRO A 238 7.60 30.09 8.92
C PRO A 238 7.17 29.32 10.17
N GLY A 239 8.09 29.11 11.11
CA GLY A 239 7.81 28.40 12.36
C GLY A 239 7.44 26.93 12.14
N ILE A 240 8.07 26.27 11.17
CA ILE A 240 7.83 24.85 10.84
C ILE A 240 7.89 23.92 12.05
N ASP A 241 8.75 24.23 13.02
CA ASP A 241 8.95 23.53 14.29
C ASP A 241 7.77 23.66 15.27
N LYS A 242 6.81 24.55 14.98
CA LYS A 242 5.60 24.79 15.78
C LYS A 242 4.37 24.12 15.21
N TYR A 243 4.50 23.37 14.10
CA TYR A 243 3.41 22.59 13.54
C TYR A 243 3.43 21.17 14.08
N SER A 244 2.24 20.64 14.33
CA SER A 244 2.01 19.25 14.74
C SER A 244 0.78 18.70 14.03
N ILE A 245 0.55 17.39 14.15
CA ILE A 245 -0.62 16.73 13.58
C ILE A 245 -1.51 16.28 14.72
N HIS A 246 -2.81 16.55 14.61
CA HIS A 246 -3.80 15.95 15.49
C HIS A 246 -4.74 15.08 14.65
N HIS A 247 -4.80 13.78 14.93
CA HIS A 247 -5.59 12.83 14.15
C HIS A 247 -6.79 12.33 14.96
N VAL A 248 -7.99 12.57 14.42
CA VAL A 248 -9.25 12.11 15.00
C VAL A 248 -9.63 10.77 14.37
N ILE A 249 -9.64 9.73 15.21
CA ILE A 249 -9.95 8.35 14.82
C ILE A 249 -11.25 7.90 15.48
N GLN A 250 -12.02 7.02 14.85
CA GLN A 250 -13.31 6.58 15.40
C GLN A 250 -13.19 5.36 16.33
N ARG A 251 -12.06 4.66 16.28
CA ARG A 251 -11.76 3.40 16.97
C ARG A 251 -10.25 3.12 16.86
N PRO A 252 -9.69 2.18 17.64
CA PRO A 252 -8.33 1.70 17.40
C PRO A 252 -8.15 1.10 16.01
N ILE A 253 -6.95 1.24 15.48
CA ILE A 253 -6.59 0.81 14.13
C ILE A 253 -5.33 -0.02 14.24
N TRP A 254 -5.32 -1.20 13.63
CA TRP A 254 -4.12 -2.00 13.44
C TRP A 254 -3.28 -1.46 12.30
N VAL A 255 -2.18 -0.79 12.64
CA VAL A 255 -1.29 -0.17 11.66
C VAL A 255 -0.13 -1.12 11.35
N PHE A 256 -0.15 -1.67 10.15
CA PHE A 256 0.88 -2.57 9.65
C PHE A 256 1.99 -1.81 8.92
N PRO A 257 3.27 -2.09 9.19
CA PRO A 257 4.33 -1.67 8.29
C PRO A 257 4.20 -2.40 6.94
N LEU A 258 4.79 -1.83 5.89
CA LEU A 258 4.71 -2.41 4.55
C LEU A 258 5.46 -3.75 4.44
N TYR A 259 6.39 -4.01 5.37
CA TYR A 259 7.11 -5.26 5.51
C TYR A 259 6.88 -5.84 6.90
N THR A 260 6.48 -7.11 6.96
CA THR A 260 6.24 -7.86 8.19
C THR A 260 7.07 -9.14 8.22
N SER A 261 7.04 -9.82 9.37
CA SER A 261 7.75 -11.10 9.53
C SER A 261 6.78 -12.29 9.48
N PRO A 262 7.07 -13.32 8.66
CA PRO A 262 6.37 -14.61 8.78
C PRO A 262 6.77 -15.39 10.05
N GLU A 263 7.86 -15.00 10.73
CA GLU A 263 8.38 -15.59 11.96
C GLU A 263 8.45 -14.53 13.08
N PRO A 264 7.29 -14.03 13.58
CA PRO A 264 7.25 -12.89 14.49
C PRO A 264 7.89 -13.16 15.86
N SER A 265 8.12 -14.43 16.22
CA SER A 265 8.76 -14.82 17.47
C SER A 265 10.29 -14.78 17.43
N PHE A 266 10.91 -14.52 16.27
CA PHE A 266 12.36 -14.55 16.11
C PHE A 266 12.97 -13.20 16.48
N SER A 267 14.03 -13.21 17.28
CA SER A 267 14.82 -11.99 17.56
C SER A 267 15.56 -11.48 16.32
N ALA A 268 16.03 -12.38 15.45
CA ALA A 268 16.50 -12.08 14.10
C ALA A 268 15.40 -12.42 13.07
N ALA A 269 14.29 -11.68 13.14
CA ALA A 269 13.13 -11.89 12.26
C ALA A 269 13.47 -11.67 10.77
N PRO A 270 13.12 -12.60 9.85
CA PRO A 270 13.11 -12.33 8.41
C PRO A 270 11.96 -11.40 8.04
N PHE A 271 12.11 -10.59 6.99
CA PHE A 271 11.08 -9.62 6.57
C PHE A 271 10.66 -9.83 5.13
N LEU A 272 9.36 -9.65 4.84
CA LEU A 272 8.78 -9.71 3.51
C LEU A 272 7.70 -8.62 3.37
N PRO A 273 7.38 -8.17 2.14
CA PRO A 273 6.17 -7.39 1.92
C PRO A 273 4.96 -8.05 2.59
N PHE A 274 4.14 -7.28 3.31
CA PHE A 274 3.20 -7.87 4.27
C PHE A 274 2.13 -8.77 3.63
N ASP A 275 1.84 -8.59 2.35
CA ASP A 275 0.92 -9.41 1.58
C ASP A 275 1.40 -10.85 1.40
N PHE A 276 2.71 -11.13 1.48
CA PHE A 276 3.26 -12.49 1.44
C PHE A 276 2.74 -13.35 2.61
N PRO A 277 3.00 -12.99 3.89
CA PRO A 277 2.45 -13.73 5.01
C PRO A 277 0.92 -13.59 5.12
N SER A 278 0.32 -12.46 4.74
CA SER A 278 -1.14 -12.29 4.78
C SER A 278 -1.91 -13.18 3.81
N TYR A 279 -1.33 -13.48 2.64
CA TYR A 279 -1.92 -14.39 1.65
C TYR A 279 -1.29 -15.77 1.63
N ASN A 280 -0.66 -16.18 2.74
CA ASN A 280 -0.14 -17.54 2.91
C ASN A 280 -1.28 -18.55 3.08
N LEU A 281 -1.53 -19.37 2.05
CA LEU A 281 -2.58 -20.37 2.05
C LEU A 281 -2.39 -21.46 3.09
N ASN A 282 -1.15 -21.78 3.46
CA ASN A 282 -0.87 -22.78 4.50
C ASN A 282 -1.34 -22.32 5.90
N ARG A 283 -1.76 -21.05 6.06
CA ARG A 283 -2.41 -20.52 7.27
C ARG A 283 -3.94 -20.46 7.18
N ARG A 284 -4.54 -20.99 6.10
CA ARG A 284 -5.98 -20.94 5.85
C ARG A 284 -6.63 -22.32 5.97
N PRO A 285 -7.88 -22.38 6.45
CA PRO A 285 -8.66 -23.61 6.36
C PRO A 285 -8.91 -23.99 4.89
N HIS A 286 -9.00 -25.28 4.63
CA HIS A 286 -9.30 -25.83 3.31
C HIS A 286 -10.57 -26.72 3.40
N PRO A 287 -11.57 -26.57 2.51
CA PRO A 287 -11.67 -25.55 1.44
C PRO A 287 -11.67 -24.11 1.99
N LEU A 288 -11.29 -23.14 1.16
CA LEU A 288 -11.18 -21.74 1.62
C LEU A 288 -12.56 -21.22 1.97
N ALA A 289 -12.68 -20.69 3.19
CA ALA A 289 -13.90 -20.06 3.70
C ALA A 289 -13.76 -18.55 3.71
N ASN A 290 -14.85 -17.85 3.41
CA ASN A 290 -14.94 -16.40 3.49
C ASN A 290 -14.78 -15.93 4.93
N SER A 291 -13.80 -15.07 5.20
CA SER A 291 -13.54 -14.52 6.53
C SER A 291 -14.02 -13.08 6.70
N GLN A 292 -14.80 -12.54 5.75
CA GLN A 292 -15.33 -11.17 5.76
C GLN A 292 -16.86 -11.17 5.73
N GLY A 293 -17.47 -9.98 5.82
CA GLY A 293 -18.91 -9.78 5.95
C GLY A 293 -19.27 -9.48 7.40
N HIS A 294 -20.12 -10.29 8.03
CA HIS A 294 -20.42 -10.14 9.45
C HIS A 294 -19.28 -10.73 10.30
N ILE A 295 -18.74 -9.93 11.22
CA ILE A 295 -17.66 -10.37 12.12
C ILE A 295 -18.22 -10.59 13.52
N SER A 296 -18.42 -11.85 13.92
CA SER A 296 -18.83 -12.17 15.30
C SER A 296 -17.75 -11.74 16.32
N GLN A 297 -18.09 -11.67 17.60
CA GLN A 297 -17.10 -11.30 18.63
C GLN A 297 -15.95 -12.32 18.72
N ASP A 298 -16.24 -13.61 18.53
CA ASP A 298 -15.20 -14.65 18.58
C ASP A 298 -14.25 -14.56 17.38
N VAL A 299 -14.78 -14.29 16.18
CA VAL A 299 -13.97 -14.03 14.99
C VAL A 299 -13.14 -12.75 15.17
N ALA A 300 -13.74 -11.69 15.72
CA ALA A 300 -13.01 -10.47 16.06
C ALA A 300 -11.84 -10.75 17.02
N LYS A 301 -12.07 -11.48 18.12
CA LYS A 301 -11.01 -11.86 19.07
C LYS A 301 -9.88 -12.62 18.39
N LEU A 302 -10.23 -13.60 17.56
CA LEU A 302 -9.25 -14.40 16.81
C LEU A 302 -8.40 -13.52 15.90
N VAL A 303 -9.03 -12.66 15.08
CA VAL A 303 -8.30 -11.82 14.12
C VAL A 303 -7.49 -10.73 14.81
N ASN A 304 -8.03 -10.09 15.87
CA ASN A 304 -7.25 -9.15 16.69
C ASN A 304 -6.01 -9.83 17.30
N GLY A 305 -6.13 -11.07 17.80
CA GLY A 305 -4.98 -11.83 18.31
C GLY A 305 -3.93 -12.18 17.24
N ILE A 306 -4.37 -12.46 16.00
CA ILE A 306 -3.46 -12.64 14.86
C ILE A 306 -2.71 -11.34 14.54
N PHE A 307 -3.41 -10.21 14.56
CA PHE A 307 -2.81 -8.90 14.29
C PHE A 307 -1.81 -8.50 15.38
N GLU A 308 -2.17 -8.70 16.65
CA GLU A 308 -1.29 -8.50 17.79
C GLU A 308 -0.02 -9.35 17.70
N THR A 309 -0.17 -10.65 17.38
CA THR A 309 0.99 -11.55 17.19
C THR A 309 1.88 -11.10 16.03
N THR A 310 1.28 -10.65 14.93
CA THR A 310 2.02 -10.20 13.74
C THR A 310 2.76 -8.89 14.01
N LEU A 311 2.20 -8.02 14.84
CA LEU A 311 2.79 -6.72 15.17
C LEU A 311 3.65 -6.75 16.44
N GLY A 312 3.56 -7.80 17.26
CA GLY A 312 4.36 -8.00 18.48
C GLY A 312 3.89 -7.19 19.69
N ASN A 313 2.76 -6.48 19.60
CA ASN A 313 2.12 -5.78 20.73
C ASN A 313 0.68 -5.39 20.40
N ASP A 314 -0.04 -4.94 21.41
CA ASP A 314 -1.43 -4.44 21.38
C ASP A 314 -1.55 -2.94 21.02
N GLN A 315 -0.47 -2.35 20.50
CA GLN A 315 -0.29 -0.92 20.21
C GLN A 315 -0.35 0.07 21.38
N SER A 316 -0.47 -0.41 22.62
CA SER A 316 -0.32 0.44 23.81
C SER A 316 1.02 1.18 23.91
N PRO A 317 2.17 0.68 23.38
CA PRO A 317 3.42 1.43 23.41
C PRO A 317 3.45 2.69 22.55
N PHE A 318 2.44 2.91 21.70
CA PHE A 318 2.33 4.10 20.84
C PHE A 318 1.33 5.11 21.40
N SER A 319 0.12 4.66 21.75
CA SER A 319 -0.93 5.53 22.31
C SER A 319 -2.04 4.72 22.96
N SER A 320 -2.64 5.27 24.02
CA SER A 320 -3.87 4.73 24.62
C SER A 320 -5.07 4.72 23.65
N GLN A 321 -5.06 5.58 22.63
CA GLN A 321 -6.11 5.63 21.61
C GLN A 321 -5.99 4.49 20.58
N LEU A 322 -4.79 3.93 20.39
CA LEU A 322 -4.53 2.78 19.51
C LEU A 322 -4.56 1.44 20.25
N HIS A 323 -4.51 1.46 21.58
CA HIS A 323 -4.50 0.26 22.40
C HIS A 323 -5.76 -0.58 22.18
N VAL A 324 -5.55 -1.84 21.78
CA VAL A 324 -6.60 -2.87 21.65
C VAL A 324 -6.58 -3.77 22.88
N ASN A 325 -7.22 -3.29 23.94
CA ASN A 325 -7.37 -4.03 25.20
C ASN A 325 -8.38 -5.21 25.05
N GLU A 326 -8.56 -6.01 26.11
CA GLU A 326 -9.44 -7.19 26.11
C GLU A 326 -10.89 -6.90 25.69
N GLU A 327 -11.44 -5.75 26.06
CA GLU A 327 -12.80 -5.34 25.67
C GLU A 327 -12.85 -5.07 24.16
N ARG A 328 -11.90 -4.27 23.66
CA ARG A 328 -11.81 -3.87 22.25
C ARG A 328 -11.39 -5.02 21.33
N ARG A 329 -10.77 -6.09 21.84
CA ARG A 329 -10.51 -7.31 21.06
C ARG A 329 -11.79 -7.96 20.53
N THR A 330 -12.96 -7.62 21.07
CA THR A 330 -14.26 -8.11 20.58
C THR A 330 -14.86 -7.25 19.46
N GLU A 331 -14.28 -6.07 19.18
CA GLU A 331 -14.67 -5.17 18.09
C GLU A 331 -14.05 -5.60 16.76
N GLN A 332 -14.68 -5.21 15.64
CA GLN A 332 -14.15 -5.56 14.32
C GLN A 332 -12.74 -4.96 14.14
N PRO A 333 -11.76 -5.78 13.72
CA PRO A 333 -10.42 -5.29 13.46
C PRO A 333 -10.41 -4.41 12.21
N TYR A 334 -9.85 -3.21 12.32
CA TYR A 334 -9.59 -2.32 11.20
C TYR A 334 -8.09 -2.28 10.93
N LEU A 335 -7.72 -2.55 9.68
CA LEU A 335 -6.35 -2.52 9.23
C LEU A 335 -6.05 -1.23 8.46
N ALA A 336 -4.89 -0.66 8.71
CA ALA A 336 -4.26 0.36 7.89
C ALA A 336 -2.79 -0.01 7.69
N ALA A 337 -2.14 0.58 6.68
CA ALA A 337 -0.72 0.37 6.42
C ALA A 337 0.04 1.69 6.48
N SER A 338 1.17 1.71 7.19
CA SER A 338 2.10 2.85 7.23
C SER A 338 3.41 2.42 7.90
N ASP A 339 4.54 2.80 7.29
CA ASP A 339 5.87 2.59 7.87
C ASP A 339 6.17 3.55 9.04
N TRP A 340 5.52 4.73 9.05
CA TRP A 340 5.94 5.88 9.87
C TRP A 340 4.95 6.32 10.93
N TYR A 341 3.64 6.11 10.70
CA TYR A 341 2.58 6.68 11.51
C TYR A 341 2.75 6.40 13.01
N CYS A 342 2.94 5.15 13.42
CA CYS A 342 3.04 4.78 14.82
C CYS A 342 4.26 5.40 15.53
N GLU A 343 5.38 5.57 14.83
CA GLU A 343 6.57 6.19 15.42
C GLU A 343 6.40 7.70 15.61
N PHE A 344 5.70 8.38 14.69
CA PHE A 344 5.33 9.78 14.89
C PHE A 344 4.26 9.98 15.97
N VAL A 345 3.40 8.98 16.19
CA VAL A 345 2.49 8.96 17.35
C VAL A 345 3.30 8.82 18.64
N ARG A 346 4.23 7.85 18.71
CA ARG A 346 5.11 7.64 19.86
C ARG A 346 5.95 8.89 20.17
N SER A 347 6.44 9.59 19.16
CA SER A 347 7.24 10.81 19.34
C SER A 347 6.42 12.04 19.73
N GLY A 348 5.08 11.97 19.66
CA GLY A 348 4.18 13.09 19.92
C GLY A 348 4.05 14.10 18.77
N LEU A 349 4.61 13.81 17.58
CA LEU A 349 4.37 14.65 16.39
C LEU A 349 2.94 14.48 15.87
N ILE A 350 2.37 13.27 16.05
CA ILE A 350 0.96 12.98 15.85
C ILE A 350 0.32 12.71 17.21
N THR A 351 -0.66 13.54 17.58
CA THR A 351 -1.52 13.30 18.76
C THR A 351 -2.88 12.76 18.31
N LEU A 352 -3.56 12.00 19.19
CA LEU A 352 -4.78 11.29 18.85
C LEU A 352 -5.95 11.64 19.77
N THR A 353 -7.16 11.67 19.21
CA THR A 353 -8.42 11.66 19.96
C THR A 353 -9.38 10.68 19.31
N THR A 354 -10.05 9.86 20.11
CA THR A 354 -11.15 9.02 19.63
C THR A 354 -12.43 9.86 19.55
N GLY A 355 -13.09 9.87 18.38
CA GLY A 355 -14.37 10.57 18.22
C GLY A 355 -14.71 10.92 16.78
N LYS A 356 -15.64 11.87 16.63
CA LYS A 356 -16.03 12.46 15.33
C LYS A 356 -16.02 13.98 15.44
N VAL A 357 -15.55 14.66 14.40
CA VAL A 357 -15.60 16.13 14.33
C VAL A 357 -17.04 16.55 14.04
N GLU A 358 -17.65 17.30 14.96
CA GLU A 358 -19.03 17.80 14.81
C GLU A 358 -19.08 19.20 14.24
N SER A 359 -18.14 20.05 14.62
CA SER A 359 -18.07 21.42 14.13
C SER A 359 -16.64 21.96 14.08
N LEU A 360 -16.45 22.98 13.25
CA LEU A 360 -15.23 23.78 13.17
C LEU A 360 -15.62 25.25 13.13
N GLN A 361 -15.29 25.98 14.20
CA GLN A 361 -15.55 27.41 14.36
C GLN A 361 -14.21 28.15 14.52
N GLY A 362 -13.92 29.05 13.59
CA GLY A 362 -12.59 29.70 13.51
C GLY A 362 -11.47 28.67 13.39
N THR A 363 -10.67 28.54 14.45
CA THR A 363 -9.54 27.59 14.56
C THR A 363 -9.78 26.49 15.60
N THR A 364 -11.02 26.32 16.05
CA THR A 364 -11.39 25.34 17.08
C THR A 364 -12.36 24.30 16.51
N ALA A 365 -12.02 23.02 16.64
CA ALA A 365 -12.89 21.91 16.29
C ALA A 365 -13.48 21.26 17.54
N SER A 366 -14.77 20.93 17.48
CA SER A 366 -15.46 20.18 18.53
C SER A 366 -15.56 18.70 18.14
N ILE A 367 -15.20 17.81 19.08
CA ILE A 367 -15.18 16.36 18.86
C ILE A 367 -16.17 15.68 19.80
N SER A 368 -17.05 14.86 19.24
CA SER A 368 -18.02 14.05 19.98
C SER A 368 -17.60 12.59 20.09
N PRO A 369 -18.16 11.83 21.06
CA PRO A 369 -19.24 12.19 21.99
C PRO A 369 -18.83 13.05 23.20
N ASP A 370 -17.54 13.16 23.48
CA ASP A 370 -17.06 13.75 24.75
C ASP A 370 -16.98 15.29 24.75
N ASN A 371 -17.39 15.96 23.67
CA ASN A 371 -17.31 17.41 23.46
C ASN A 371 -15.91 17.98 23.71
N VAL A 372 -14.88 17.28 23.23
CA VAL A 372 -13.50 17.74 23.32
C VAL A 372 -13.29 18.89 22.33
N GLU A 373 -12.90 20.06 22.84
CA GLU A 373 -12.55 21.22 22.03
C GLU A 373 -11.05 21.22 21.70
N LEU A 374 -10.72 21.22 20.41
CA LEU A 374 -9.35 21.31 19.89
C LEU A 374 -9.13 22.67 19.23
N GLY A 375 -8.43 23.57 19.94
CA GLY A 375 -8.00 24.87 19.40
C GLY A 375 -6.73 24.80 18.56
N ASP A 376 -6.32 25.95 18.02
CA ASP A 376 -5.09 26.19 17.25
C ASP A 376 -4.96 25.36 15.97
N ILE A 377 -6.09 25.07 15.31
CA ILE A 377 -6.07 24.38 14.01
C ILE A 377 -5.51 25.33 12.95
N ALA A 378 -4.49 24.85 12.22
CA ALA A 378 -3.88 25.58 11.11
C ALA A 378 -4.39 25.10 9.75
N ALA A 379 -4.76 23.83 9.63
CA ALA A 379 -5.30 23.22 8.42
C ALA A 379 -6.09 21.95 8.76
N VAL A 380 -6.97 21.52 7.86
CA VAL A 380 -7.75 20.28 8.00
C VAL A 380 -7.53 19.38 6.79
N ILE A 381 -7.20 18.11 7.05
CA ILE A 381 -7.16 17.03 6.07
C ILE A 381 -8.35 16.11 6.33
N VAL A 382 -9.23 16.01 5.34
CA VAL A 382 -10.43 15.17 5.40
C VAL A 382 -10.14 13.84 4.71
N ALA A 383 -10.09 12.74 5.45
CA ALA A 383 -9.86 11.39 4.96
C ALA A 383 -11.10 10.49 5.17
N THR A 384 -12.27 11.02 4.85
CA THR A 384 -13.58 10.37 5.08
C THR A 384 -14.10 9.57 3.89
N GLY A 385 -13.24 9.24 2.94
CA GLY A 385 -13.56 8.36 1.81
C GLY A 385 -14.28 9.07 0.67
N PHE A 386 -14.94 8.27 -0.17
CA PHE A 386 -15.53 8.71 -1.43
C PHE A 386 -16.96 8.19 -1.58
N ASP A 387 -17.81 9.00 -2.22
CA ASP A 387 -19.12 8.58 -2.71
C ASP A 387 -18.95 8.02 -4.12
N ALA A 388 -19.32 6.75 -4.30
CA ALA A 388 -19.25 6.05 -5.57
C ALA A 388 -20.43 6.37 -6.51
N SER A 389 -21.48 7.06 -6.02
CA SER A 389 -22.69 7.34 -6.81
C SER A 389 -22.41 8.07 -8.13
N PRO A 390 -21.51 9.09 -8.18
CA PRO A 390 -21.16 9.75 -9.43
C PRO A 390 -20.51 8.86 -10.48
N CYS A 391 -19.96 7.70 -10.07
CA CYS A 391 -19.43 6.70 -10.99
C CYS A 391 -20.52 5.87 -11.67
N LEU A 392 -21.80 6.10 -11.34
CA LEU A 392 -22.98 5.41 -11.84
C LEU A 392 -24.04 6.37 -12.43
N ASP A 393 -23.85 7.69 -12.34
CA ASP A 393 -24.86 8.71 -12.72
C ASP A 393 -25.27 8.68 -14.20
N PHE A 394 -24.49 7.99 -15.06
CA PHE A 394 -24.86 7.75 -16.45
C PHE A 394 -25.96 6.67 -16.61
N LEU A 395 -26.29 5.92 -15.55
CA LEU A 395 -27.33 4.91 -15.57
C LEU A 395 -28.71 5.53 -15.24
N PRO A 396 -29.78 5.10 -15.92
CA PRO A 396 -31.16 5.48 -15.61
C PRO A 396 -31.59 5.11 -14.18
N LYS A 397 -32.55 5.85 -13.63
CA LYS A 397 -33.05 5.66 -12.25
C LYS A 397 -33.65 4.27 -12.01
N ASP A 398 -34.36 3.71 -12.98
CA ASP A 398 -34.93 2.36 -12.94
C ASP A 398 -33.85 1.28 -12.94
N ILE A 399 -32.76 1.48 -13.69
CA ILE A 399 -31.57 0.62 -13.64
C ILE A 399 -30.90 0.73 -12.27
N LEU A 400 -30.66 1.93 -11.76
CA LEU A 400 -30.10 2.14 -10.41
C LEU A 400 -30.97 1.51 -9.32
N SER A 401 -32.30 1.62 -9.44
CA SER A 401 -33.24 0.97 -8.53
C SER A 401 -33.10 -0.55 -8.57
N THR A 402 -32.96 -1.13 -9.76
CA THR A 402 -32.75 -2.58 -9.95
C THR A 402 -31.44 -3.04 -9.34
N LEU A 403 -30.38 -2.23 -9.42
CA LEU A 403 -29.07 -2.49 -8.78
C LEU A 403 -29.09 -2.26 -7.26
N HIS A 404 -30.25 -1.94 -6.67
CA HIS A 404 -30.39 -1.53 -5.28
C HIS A 404 -29.42 -0.39 -4.90
N HIS A 405 -29.22 0.58 -5.80
CA HIS A 405 -28.32 1.70 -5.55
C HIS A 405 -28.71 2.46 -4.28
N SER A 406 -27.73 2.72 -3.41
CA SER A 406 -27.95 3.41 -2.15
C SER A 406 -26.79 4.35 -1.80
N PRO A 407 -26.93 5.67 -2.02
CA PRO A 407 -25.92 6.66 -1.61
C PRO A 407 -25.63 6.68 -0.11
N ARG A 408 -26.56 6.18 0.73
CA ARG A 408 -26.36 6.04 2.18
C ARG A 408 -25.31 4.97 2.52
N HIS A 409 -25.21 3.91 1.71
CA HIS A 409 -24.33 2.77 1.96
C HIS A 409 -23.06 2.89 1.11
N VAL A 410 -22.23 3.89 1.42
CA VAL A 410 -21.05 4.25 0.61
C VAL A 410 -20.06 3.10 0.39
N ASP A 411 -19.98 2.14 1.31
CA ASP A 411 -19.11 0.96 1.21
C ASP A 411 -19.70 -0.16 0.35
N GLN A 412 -21.02 -0.16 0.13
CA GLN A 412 -21.77 -1.15 -0.64
C GLN A 412 -22.87 -0.46 -1.46
N PRO A 413 -22.49 0.43 -2.41
CA PRO A 413 -23.41 1.34 -3.08
C PRO A 413 -24.42 0.62 -3.98
N VAL A 414 -24.09 -0.57 -4.49
CA VAL A 414 -24.96 -1.42 -5.31
C VAL A 414 -24.90 -2.87 -4.83
N ALA A 415 -25.92 -3.66 -5.15
CA ALA A 415 -25.94 -5.10 -4.92
C ALA A 415 -25.85 -5.84 -6.26
N LEU A 416 -24.82 -6.69 -6.39
CA LEU A 416 -24.48 -7.36 -7.63
C LEU A 416 -24.28 -8.86 -7.37
N ALA A 417 -24.73 -9.67 -8.31
CA ALA A 417 -24.55 -11.11 -8.33
C ALA A 417 -23.08 -11.48 -8.58
N PHE A 418 -22.75 -12.69 -8.16
CA PHE A 418 -21.49 -13.38 -8.32
C PHE A 418 -20.29 -12.47 -8.01
N HIS A 419 -20.21 -12.06 -6.74
CA HIS A 419 -19.15 -11.22 -6.19
C HIS A 419 -18.85 -9.95 -6.99
N GLY A 420 -19.90 -9.21 -7.40
CA GLY A 420 -19.72 -7.88 -7.98
C GLY A 420 -19.67 -7.82 -9.51
N THR A 421 -20.22 -8.80 -10.23
CA THR A 421 -20.07 -8.88 -11.70
C THR A 421 -21.26 -8.38 -12.49
N HIS A 422 -22.50 -8.70 -12.10
CA HIS A 422 -23.69 -8.42 -12.91
C HIS A 422 -24.95 -8.35 -12.04
N HIS A 423 -26.08 -7.98 -12.64
CA HIS A 423 -27.39 -8.17 -12.03
C HIS A 423 -28.26 -9.08 -12.92
N PRO A 424 -28.92 -10.14 -12.40
CA PRO A 424 -29.64 -11.11 -13.24
C PRO A 424 -30.75 -10.51 -14.10
N GLN A 425 -31.37 -9.42 -13.63
CA GLN A 425 -32.43 -8.71 -14.35
C GLN A 425 -31.90 -7.79 -15.47
N ILE A 426 -30.59 -7.54 -15.52
CA ILE A 426 -29.93 -6.67 -16.51
C ILE A 426 -28.71 -7.41 -17.09
N PRO A 427 -28.90 -8.54 -17.80
CA PRO A 427 -27.81 -9.47 -18.15
C PRO A 427 -26.75 -8.88 -19.10
N ARG A 428 -27.02 -7.72 -19.71
CA ARG A 428 -26.11 -7.01 -20.63
C ARG A 428 -25.38 -5.82 -20.01
N LEU A 429 -25.53 -5.65 -18.69
CA LEU A 429 -24.76 -4.70 -17.89
C LEU A 429 -23.82 -5.49 -16.97
N GLY A 430 -22.52 -5.23 -17.10
CA GLY A 430 -21.47 -5.89 -16.32
C GLY A 430 -20.67 -4.89 -15.50
N PHE A 431 -20.00 -5.37 -14.48
CA PHE A 431 -19.16 -4.59 -13.56
C PHE A 431 -17.82 -5.31 -13.37
N VAL A 432 -16.73 -4.54 -13.41
CA VAL A 432 -15.39 -5.03 -13.08
C VAL A 432 -14.71 -4.01 -12.17
N GLY A 433 -14.23 -4.46 -11.02
CA GLY A 433 -13.51 -3.64 -10.03
C GLY A 433 -14.37 -2.58 -9.34
N PHE A 434 -15.70 -2.70 -9.37
CA PHE A 434 -16.61 -1.80 -8.67
C PHE A 434 -16.86 -2.27 -7.22
N TYR A 435 -15.79 -2.35 -6.43
CA TYR A 435 -15.84 -2.76 -5.03
C TYR A 435 -14.72 -2.11 -4.21
N ARG A 436 -14.85 -2.20 -2.88
CA ARG A 436 -13.92 -1.60 -1.92
C ARG A 436 -12.85 -2.59 -1.45
N SER A 437 -11.84 -2.90 -2.28
CA SER A 437 -10.68 -3.73 -1.93
C SER A 437 -9.56 -3.62 -2.98
N PRO A 438 -8.28 -3.90 -2.63
CA PRO A 438 -7.15 -3.75 -3.55
C PRO A 438 -6.90 -4.97 -4.47
N TYR A 439 -7.90 -5.82 -4.73
CA TYR A 439 -7.68 -7.17 -5.28
C TYR A 439 -7.59 -7.23 -6.82
N TRP A 440 -6.43 -7.00 -7.42
CA TRP A 440 -6.27 -7.02 -8.90
C TRP A 440 -6.63 -8.37 -9.53
N GLY A 441 -6.25 -9.48 -8.89
CA GLY A 441 -6.64 -10.82 -9.36
C GLY A 441 -8.16 -11.00 -9.42
N VAL A 442 -8.91 -10.43 -8.47
CA VAL A 442 -10.38 -10.50 -8.47
C VAL A 442 -10.97 -9.69 -9.62
N MET A 443 -10.39 -8.52 -9.95
CA MET A 443 -10.81 -7.76 -11.15
C MET A 443 -10.65 -8.59 -12.42
N GLN A 444 -9.51 -9.27 -12.59
CA GLN A 444 -9.28 -10.14 -13.74
C GLN A 444 -10.28 -11.32 -13.77
N MET A 445 -10.58 -11.89 -12.61
CA MET A 445 -11.56 -12.96 -12.49
C MET A 445 -12.99 -12.51 -12.81
N GLN A 446 -13.39 -11.32 -12.40
CA GLN A 446 -14.68 -10.71 -12.78
C GLN A 446 -14.77 -10.51 -14.29
N ALA A 447 -13.69 -10.03 -14.93
CA ALA A 447 -13.62 -9.90 -16.39
C ALA A 447 -13.76 -11.25 -17.11
N ARG A 448 -13.06 -12.30 -16.64
CA ARG A 448 -13.16 -13.66 -17.21
C ARG A 448 -14.56 -14.25 -17.03
N PHE A 449 -15.16 -14.03 -15.85
CA PHE A 449 -16.53 -14.41 -15.58
C PHE A 449 -17.51 -13.77 -16.56
N LEU A 450 -17.43 -12.45 -16.76
CA LEU A 450 -18.32 -11.73 -17.68
C LEU A 450 -18.11 -12.14 -19.14
N ALA A 451 -16.85 -12.32 -19.58
CA ALA A 451 -16.56 -12.83 -20.92
C ALA A 451 -17.24 -14.18 -21.17
N ARG A 452 -17.16 -15.11 -20.19
CA ARG A 452 -17.86 -16.39 -20.25
C ARG A 452 -19.38 -16.22 -20.23
N PHE A 453 -19.90 -15.42 -19.30
CA PHE A 453 -21.33 -15.18 -19.11
C PHE A 453 -22.00 -14.62 -20.38
N TRP A 454 -21.36 -13.65 -21.04
CA TRP A 454 -21.88 -13.00 -22.25
C TRP A 454 -21.68 -13.78 -23.54
N SER A 455 -20.73 -14.72 -23.56
CA SER A 455 -20.58 -15.62 -24.70
C SER A 455 -21.79 -16.57 -24.83
N GLY A 456 -22.44 -16.89 -23.69
CA GLY A 456 -23.64 -17.71 -23.63
C GLY A 456 -23.38 -19.19 -23.99
N SER A 457 -24.37 -20.06 -23.74
CA SER A 457 -24.29 -21.52 -23.95
C SER A 457 -24.25 -21.97 -25.41
N LYS A 458 -23.87 -21.10 -26.37
CA LYS A 458 -23.71 -21.49 -27.79
C LYS A 458 -22.60 -22.51 -27.97
N ASP A 459 -21.65 -22.55 -27.04
CA ASP A 459 -20.76 -23.68 -26.88
C ASP A 459 -21.37 -24.72 -25.94
N LYS A 460 -21.36 -25.99 -26.37
CA LYS A 460 -21.64 -27.18 -25.53
C LYS A 460 -20.59 -27.38 -24.40
N LEU A 461 -19.87 -26.33 -24.03
CA LEU A 461 -18.70 -26.30 -23.13
C LEU A 461 -18.89 -25.35 -21.94
N VAL A 462 -20.12 -24.94 -21.59
CA VAL A 462 -20.36 -24.34 -20.27
C VAL A 462 -20.08 -25.43 -19.24
N PRO A 463 -19.06 -25.31 -18.37
CA PRO A 463 -18.81 -26.32 -17.37
C PRO A 463 -20.03 -26.37 -16.46
N ALA A 464 -20.51 -27.57 -16.12
CA ALA A 464 -21.64 -27.74 -15.20
C ALA A 464 -21.45 -26.97 -13.87
N LYS A 465 -20.19 -26.73 -13.47
CA LYS A 465 -19.81 -25.91 -12.32
C LYS A 465 -20.22 -24.44 -12.44
N PHE A 466 -20.14 -23.83 -13.63
CA PHE A 466 -20.51 -22.43 -13.84
C PHE A 466 -22.00 -22.20 -13.55
N ASP A 467 -22.87 -23.00 -14.18
CA ASP A 467 -24.32 -22.93 -13.95
C ASP A 467 -24.70 -23.31 -12.52
N SER A 468 -24.00 -24.28 -11.92
CA SER A 468 -24.23 -24.66 -10.52
C SER A 468 -23.90 -23.51 -9.58
N LYS A 469 -22.76 -22.83 -9.78
CA LYS A 469 -22.33 -21.69 -8.97
C LYS A 469 -23.25 -20.50 -9.13
N LEU A 470 -23.71 -20.20 -10.35
CA LEU A 470 -24.72 -19.17 -10.60
C LEU A 470 -26.04 -19.45 -9.88
N LYS A 471 -26.49 -20.71 -9.85
CA LYS A 471 -27.75 -21.09 -9.15
C LYS A 471 -27.64 -21.01 -7.64
N SER A 472 -26.44 -21.17 -7.08
CA SER A 472 -26.18 -21.10 -5.64
C SER A 472 -25.65 -19.74 -5.17
N ASP A 473 -25.53 -18.76 -6.07
CA ASP A 473 -25.03 -17.43 -5.72
C ASP A 473 -26.03 -16.71 -4.82
N ASP A 474 -25.53 -16.14 -3.73
CA ASP A 474 -26.27 -15.36 -2.75
C ASP A 474 -25.69 -13.94 -2.57
N SER A 475 -24.84 -13.49 -3.52
CA SER A 475 -24.07 -12.24 -3.39
C SER A 475 -24.95 -11.00 -3.22
N ILE A 476 -26.12 -10.95 -3.87
CA ILE A 476 -27.06 -9.83 -3.75
C ILE A 476 -27.68 -9.82 -2.36
N GLU A 477 -28.28 -10.94 -1.93
CA GLU A 477 -28.92 -11.11 -0.63
C GLU A 477 -27.93 -10.83 0.49
N ARG A 478 -26.70 -11.35 0.38
CA ARG A 478 -25.61 -11.12 1.32
C ARG A 478 -25.22 -9.65 1.38
N THR A 479 -25.07 -8.97 0.23
CA THR A 479 -24.74 -7.54 0.20
C THR A 479 -25.84 -6.72 0.88
N LEU A 480 -27.11 -7.01 0.58
CA LEU A 480 -28.24 -6.33 1.18
C LEU A 480 -28.38 -6.62 2.68
N GLY A 481 -28.10 -7.84 3.12
CA GLY A 481 -28.14 -8.23 4.54
C GLY A 481 -27.00 -7.66 5.38
N LEU A 482 -25.88 -7.29 4.76
CA LEU A 482 -24.77 -6.61 5.43
C LEU A 482 -24.96 -5.09 5.53
N ARG A 483 -25.87 -4.51 4.76
CA ARG A 483 -26.24 -3.10 4.91
C ARG A 483 -26.86 -2.91 6.29
N ASP A 484 -26.44 -1.86 6.99
CA ASP A 484 -26.80 -1.56 8.38
C ASP A 484 -26.37 -2.61 9.43
N ASP A 485 -25.59 -3.64 9.07
CA ASP A 485 -25.00 -4.56 10.06
C ASP A 485 -23.96 -3.81 10.92
N PRO A 486 -24.16 -3.68 12.25
CA PRO A 486 -23.23 -2.97 13.12
C PRO A 486 -21.86 -3.65 13.23
N ARG A 487 -21.78 -4.93 12.85
CA ARG A 487 -20.61 -5.78 12.92
C ARG A 487 -20.01 -6.11 11.55
N VAL A 488 -20.38 -5.36 10.51
CA VAL A 488 -19.78 -5.48 9.18
C VAL A 488 -18.26 -5.27 9.23
N SER A 489 -17.54 -6.09 8.48
CA SER A 489 -16.09 -6.03 8.29
C SER A 489 -15.69 -4.81 7.46
N GLN A 490 -14.43 -4.38 7.58
CA GLN A 490 -13.85 -3.32 6.75
C GLN A 490 -13.96 -3.59 5.23
N PHE A 491 -13.93 -4.87 4.79
CA PHE A 491 -13.98 -5.28 3.39
C PHE A 491 -15.12 -6.31 3.15
N PRO A 492 -16.37 -5.87 3.04
CA PRO A 492 -17.55 -6.75 3.18
C PRO A 492 -17.78 -7.74 2.03
N MET A 493 -17.19 -7.53 0.85
CA MET A 493 -17.38 -8.39 -0.32
C MET A 493 -16.84 -9.82 -0.08
N GLY A 494 -15.70 -9.94 0.61
CA GLY A 494 -14.99 -11.21 0.82
C GLY A 494 -13.49 -11.00 0.96
N ASP A 495 -12.78 -11.99 1.52
CA ASP A 495 -11.31 -11.99 1.49
C ASP A 495 -10.76 -12.51 0.16
N TYR A 496 -9.54 -12.08 -0.16
CA TYR A 496 -8.91 -12.34 -1.47
C TYR A 496 -8.82 -13.84 -1.83
N PRO A 497 -8.24 -14.74 -0.99
CA PRO A 497 -8.19 -16.17 -1.32
C PRO A 497 -9.56 -16.82 -1.58
N PHE A 498 -10.57 -16.51 -0.76
CA PHE A 498 -11.92 -17.03 -0.94
C PHE A 498 -12.50 -16.60 -2.30
N LEU A 499 -12.43 -15.30 -2.62
CA LEU A 499 -12.94 -14.77 -3.88
C LEU A 499 -12.25 -15.41 -5.09
N MET A 500 -10.92 -15.54 -5.06
CA MET A 500 -10.16 -16.19 -6.13
C MET A 500 -10.59 -17.65 -6.32
N GLN A 501 -10.88 -18.39 -5.24
CA GLN A 501 -11.39 -19.77 -5.31
C GLN A 501 -12.78 -19.82 -5.95
N GLU A 502 -13.73 -18.98 -5.53
CA GLU A 502 -15.10 -18.99 -6.04
C GLU A 502 -15.14 -18.73 -7.56
N PHE A 503 -14.38 -17.74 -8.01
CA PHE A 503 -14.24 -17.46 -9.45
C PHE A 503 -13.54 -18.60 -10.20
N ALA A 504 -12.43 -19.12 -9.67
CA ALA A 504 -11.70 -20.19 -10.33
C ALA A 504 -12.56 -21.47 -10.46
N GLU A 505 -13.34 -21.81 -9.43
CA GLU A 505 -14.25 -22.96 -9.47
C GLU A 505 -15.36 -22.79 -10.50
N ALA A 506 -15.99 -21.61 -10.57
CA ALA A 506 -17.01 -21.33 -11.58
C ALA A 506 -16.45 -21.37 -13.01
N LEU A 507 -15.27 -20.79 -13.20
CA LEU A 507 -14.57 -20.77 -14.49
C LEU A 507 -13.87 -22.10 -14.83
N SER A 508 -13.83 -23.05 -13.90
CA SER A 508 -13.07 -24.29 -14.01
C SER A 508 -11.57 -24.07 -14.29
N LEU A 509 -11.01 -22.99 -13.73
CA LEU A 509 -9.58 -22.69 -13.77
C LEU A 509 -8.84 -23.55 -12.73
N THR A 510 -7.72 -24.12 -13.14
CA THR A 510 -6.84 -24.84 -12.23
C THR A 510 -5.87 -23.86 -11.58
N ARG A 511 -5.76 -23.90 -10.26
CA ARG A 511 -4.75 -23.16 -9.53
C ARG A 511 -3.41 -23.89 -9.65
N GLU A 512 -2.41 -23.23 -10.22
CA GLU A 512 -1.04 -23.75 -10.29
C GLU A 512 -0.52 -24.09 -8.87
N PRO A 513 0.19 -25.22 -8.69
CA PRO A 513 0.77 -25.58 -7.41
C PRO A 513 1.81 -24.54 -6.99
N PRO A 514 2.03 -24.38 -5.68
CA PRO A 514 2.95 -23.36 -5.21
C PRO A 514 4.39 -23.76 -5.50
N ALA A 515 5.22 -22.79 -5.91
CA ALA A 515 6.62 -23.01 -6.19
C ALA A 515 7.45 -23.03 -4.89
N THR A 516 7.23 -24.03 -4.02
CA THR A 516 7.79 -24.09 -2.66
C THR A 516 9.05 -24.95 -2.54
N ALA A 517 9.50 -25.58 -3.63
CA ALA A 517 10.70 -26.42 -3.61
C ALA A 517 11.92 -25.64 -3.10
N GLY A 518 12.53 -26.13 -2.01
CA GLY A 518 13.70 -25.53 -1.36
C GLY A 518 13.38 -24.35 -0.43
N LEU A 519 12.11 -23.95 -0.26
CA LEU A 519 11.75 -22.95 0.72
C LEU A 519 11.81 -23.53 2.14
N PRO A 520 12.35 -22.77 3.13
CA PRO A 520 12.25 -23.16 4.53
C PRO A 520 10.79 -23.27 5.00
N GLU A 521 10.51 -24.23 5.88
CA GLU A 521 9.23 -24.34 6.57
C GLU A 521 9.11 -23.29 7.67
N LEU A 522 7.92 -22.72 7.89
CA LEU A 522 7.66 -21.74 8.94
C LEU A 522 7.33 -22.40 10.29
N SER A 523 7.73 -21.79 11.40
CA SER A 523 7.62 -22.38 12.74
C SER A 523 6.17 -22.56 13.21
N VAL A 524 5.25 -21.75 12.67
CA VAL A 524 3.85 -21.71 13.09
C VAL A 524 3.08 -22.99 12.73
N ASN A 525 3.45 -23.66 11.63
CA ASN A 525 2.70 -24.79 11.09
C ASN A 525 3.58 -25.85 10.41
N ASN A 526 4.91 -25.71 10.42
CA ASN A 526 5.87 -26.59 9.73
C ASN A 526 5.53 -26.78 8.24
N GLN A 527 5.14 -25.69 7.58
CA GLN A 527 4.88 -25.66 6.15
C GLN A 527 5.58 -24.45 5.52
N PRO A 528 6.00 -24.53 4.24
CA PRO A 528 6.58 -23.39 3.55
C PRO A 528 5.57 -22.25 3.40
N LEU A 529 6.05 -21.03 3.13
CA LEU A 529 5.18 -19.91 2.77
C LEU A 529 4.57 -20.16 1.39
N ASP A 530 3.25 -20.37 1.34
CA ASP A 530 2.49 -20.55 0.10
C ASP A 530 1.70 -19.28 -0.23
N MET A 531 2.36 -18.33 -0.88
CA MET A 531 1.73 -17.07 -1.27
C MET A 531 0.73 -17.28 -2.43
N LEU A 532 -0.49 -16.79 -2.27
CA LEU A 532 -1.44 -16.70 -3.37
C LEU A 532 -1.20 -15.43 -4.19
N THR A 533 -0.96 -15.60 -5.50
CA THR A 533 -0.81 -14.50 -6.46
C THR A 533 -1.73 -14.70 -7.68
N PRO A 534 -2.08 -13.63 -8.42
CA PRO A 534 -2.85 -13.73 -9.66
C PRO A 534 -2.28 -14.74 -10.66
N SER A 535 -0.96 -14.79 -10.86
CA SER A 535 -0.30 -15.68 -11.83
C SER A 535 -0.44 -17.18 -11.55
N ARG A 536 -1.02 -17.56 -10.40
CA ARG A 536 -1.40 -18.96 -10.16
C ARG A 536 -2.67 -19.39 -10.89
N TYR A 537 -3.34 -18.47 -11.57
CA TYR A 537 -4.60 -18.72 -12.28
C TYR A 537 -4.50 -18.25 -13.73
N ILE A 538 -3.70 -18.93 -14.54
CA ILE A 538 -3.61 -18.67 -15.98
C ILE A 538 -4.84 -19.29 -16.68
N ASP A 539 -5.34 -18.63 -17.72
CA ASP A 539 -6.39 -19.19 -18.57
C ASP A 539 -5.77 -20.05 -19.69
N THR A 540 -6.43 -21.17 -20.02
CA THR A 540 -6.03 -21.98 -21.18
C THR A 540 -6.03 -21.23 -22.51
N ALA A 541 -6.80 -20.14 -22.62
CA ALA A 541 -6.85 -19.29 -23.80
C ALA A 541 -5.70 -18.25 -23.85
N ASP A 542 -4.91 -18.07 -22.79
CA ASP A 542 -3.77 -17.15 -22.80
C ASP A 542 -2.70 -17.62 -23.81
N ASP A 543 -1.94 -16.70 -24.41
CA ASP A 543 -0.89 -17.03 -25.38
C ASP A 543 0.41 -17.52 -24.72
N ASP A 544 1.38 -17.99 -25.51
CA ASP A 544 2.65 -18.50 -24.99
C ASP A 544 3.43 -17.43 -24.21
N LYS A 545 3.39 -16.19 -24.69
CA LYS A 545 4.08 -15.08 -24.04
C LYS A 545 3.42 -14.75 -22.70
N ALA A 546 2.10 -14.83 -22.57
CA ALA A 546 1.36 -14.65 -21.32
C ALA A 546 1.70 -15.74 -20.31
N ARG A 547 1.84 -17.00 -20.77
CA ARG A 547 2.34 -18.11 -19.94
C ARG A 547 3.77 -17.86 -19.45
N GLU A 548 4.65 -17.36 -20.32
CA GLU A 548 6.03 -17.01 -19.93
C GLU A 548 6.07 -15.90 -18.86
N GLU A 549 5.29 -14.82 -19.02
CA GLU A 549 5.17 -13.74 -18.03
C GLU A 549 4.66 -14.24 -16.66
N ALA A 550 3.70 -15.16 -16.68
CA ALA A 550 3.19 -15.76 -15.45
C ALA A 550 4.27 -16.61 -14.75
N VAL A 551 5.05 -17.40 -15.50
CA VAL A 551 6.20 -18.15 -14.98
C VAL A 551 7.24 -17.20 -14.38
N ILE A 552 7.55 -16.08 -15.05
CA ILE A 552 8.44 -15.04 -14.52
C ILE A 552 7.91 -14.50 -13.19
N SER A 553 6.61 -14.19 -13.10
CA SER A 553 5.99 -13.67 -11.89
C SER A 553 6.04 -14.68 -10.73
N LEU A 554 5.69 -15.95 -10.99
CA LEU A 554 5.74 -17.01 -9.99
C LEU A 554 7.16 -17.28 -9.49
N LYS A 555 8.14 -17.28 -10.41
CA LYS A 555 9.55 -17.41 -10.06
C LYS A 555 10.02 -16.23 -9.21
N SER A 556 9.65 -14.99 -9.59
CA SER A 556 10.02 -13.78 -8.83
C SER A 556 9.48 -13.81 -7.40
N ALA A 557 8.21 -14.17 -7.20
CA ALA A 557 7.62 -14.30 -5.87
C ALA A 557 8.34 -15.38 -5.03
N ARG A 558 8.66 -16.53 -5.64
CA ARG A 558 9.46 -17.58 -4.97
C ARG A 558 10.85 -17.09 -4.58
N ASP A 559 11.57 -16.45 -5.51
CA ASP A 559 12.95 -16.04 -5.29
C ASP A 559 13.05 -14.93 -4.23
N VAL A 560 12.06 -14.02 -4.19
CA VAL A 560 11.89 -13.05 -3.09
C VAL A 560 11.67 -13.76 -1.76
N THR A 561 10.75 -14.74 -1.71
CA THR A 561 10.47 -15.54 -0.51
C THR A 561 11.72 -16.27 -0.02
N LEU A 562 12.41 -16.99 -0.92
CA LEU A 562 13.62 -17.73 -0.59
C LEU A 562 14.70 -16.80 -0.05
N SER A 563 14.97 -15.70 -0.76
CA SER A 563 16.00 -14.73 -0.38
C SER A 563 15.69 -14.09 0.97
N ALA A 564 14.46 -13.65 1.22
CA ALA A 564 14.08 -13.06 2.51
C ALA A 564 14.17 -14.04 3.69
N LEU A 565 13.91 -15.34 3.47
CA LEU A 565 13.94 -16.35 4.52
C LEU A 565 15.35 -16.92 4.79
N THR A 566 16.30 -16.73 3.87
CA THR A 566 17.63 -17.37 3.92
C THR A 566 18.80 -16.40 3.88
N THR A 567 18.53 -15.10 3.68
CA THR A 567 19.54 -14.04 3.63
C THR A 567 19.05 -12.82 4.43
N PRO A 568 19.91 -11.84 4.74
CA PRO A 568 19.51 -10.60 5.42
C PRO A 568 18.67 -9.62 4.57
N ARG A 569 18.03 -10.08 3.50
CA ARG A 569 17.21 -9.24 2.62
C ARG A 569 16.05 -8.62 3.39
N PHE A 570 15.82 -7.33 3.16
CA PHE A 570 14.89 -6.41 3.83
C PHE A 570 15.18 -6.12 5.30
N VAL A 571 16.27 -6.66 5.87
CA VAL A 571 16.65 -6.37 7.27
C VAL A 571 17.11 -4.94 7.42
N ALA A 572 17.90 -4.42 6.47
CA ALA A 572 18.33 -3.01 6.49
C ALA A 572 17.13 -2.06 6.47
N ARG A 573 16.14 -2.35 5.60
CA ARG A 573 14.85 -1.64 5.59
C ARG A 573 14.14 -1.69 6.94
N ALA A 574 13.97 -2.87 7.51
CA ALA A 574 13.22 -3.08 8.76
C ALA A 574 13.91 -2.37 9.95
N VAL A 575 15.24 -2.42 9.99
CA VAL A 575 16.04 -1.67 10.97
C VAL A 575 15.84 -0.18 10.76
N PHE A 576 16.07 0.35 9.54
CA PHE A 576 15.92 1.76 9.24
C PHE A 576 14.55 2.28 9.68
N ARG A 577 13.45 1.62 9.26
CA ARG A 577 12.08 1.96 9.66
C ARG A 577 11.92 2.08 11.18
N SER A 578 12.49 1.14 11.92
CA SER A 578 12.31 1.03 13.37
C SER A 578 13.16 2.01 14.18
N LEU A 579 14.17 2.65 13.58
CA LEU A 579 15.06 3.58 14.29
C LEU A 579 14.39 4.92 14.61
N LEU A 580 13.43 5.38 13.79
CA LEU A 580 12.76 6.68 13.91
C LEU A 580 12.30 6.98 15.33
N GLY A 581 12.73 8.12 15.89
CA GLY A 581 12.34 8.60 17.22
C GLY A 581 13.48 8.59 18.24
N THR A 582 13.12 8.64 19.52
CA THR A 582 14.07 8.75 20.64
C THR A 582 14.37 7.38 21.24
N TRP A 583 15.61 7.17 21.63
CA TRP A 583 16.12 5.99 22.32
C TRP A 583 16.86 6.41 23.58
N LYS A 584 16.73 5.61 24.65
CA LYS A 584 17.65 5.68 25.77
C LYS A 584 18.99 5.07 25.33
N LEU A 585 20.09 5.77 25.61
CA LEU A 585 21.43 5.35 25.23
C LEU A 585 22.31 5.23 26.48
N GLU A 586 22.81 4.02 26.74
CA GLU A 586 23.83 3.75 27.74
C GLU A 586 25.10 3.26 27.04
N ARG A 587 26.27 3.79 27.38
CA ARG A 587 27.51 3.46 26.68
C ARG A 587 28.73 3.47 27.57
N ASP A 588 29.45 2.35 27.58
CA ASP A 588 30.73 2.23 28.24
C ASP A 588 31.87 2.50 27.27
N LEU A 589 32.90 3.20 27.74
CA LEU A 589 34.16 3.42 27.04
C LEU A 589 35.30 2.91 27.92
N VAL A 590 36.06 1.95 27.40
CA VAL A 590 37.24 1.38 28.06
C VAL A 590 38.46 1.72 27.22
N SER A 591 39.31 2.60 27.72
CA SER A 591 40.57 2.98 27.10
C SER A 591 41.73 2.21 27.72
N LYS A 592 42.68 1.77 26.88
CA LYS A 592 43.96 1.21 27.33
C LYS A 592 45.07 2.25 27.44
N LEU A 593 44.82 3.47 26.96
CA LEU A 593 45.78 4.57 27.03
C LEU A 593 45.53 5.38 28.31
N PRO A 594 46.55 5.57 29.18
CA PRO A 594 46.41 6.35 30.41
C PRO A 594 45.97 7.81 30.21
N SER A 595 46.22 8.35 29.02
CA SER A 595 45.85 9.72 28.63
C SER A 595 44.38 9.91 28.25
N HIS A 596 43.63 8.82 28.06
CA HIS A 596 42.22 8.85 27.68
C HIS A 596 41.41 8.14 28.77
N PRO A 597 40.54 8.83 29.52
CA PRO A 597 39.84 8.23 30.62
C PRO A 597 38.76 7.25 30.13
N SER A 598 38.70 6.09 30.76
CA SER A 598 37.53 5.21 30.71
C SER A 598 36.36 5.85 31.45
N GLY A 599 35.15 5.42 31.13
CA GLY A 599 33.94 5.93 31.76
C GLY A 599 32.65 5.47 31.10
N HIS A 600 31.55 6.07 31.56
CA HIS A 600 30.19 5.72 31.20
C HIS A 600 29.41 6.94 30.71
N PHE A 601 28.71 6.78 29.59
CA PHE A 601 27.77 7.76 29.05
C PHE A 601 26.34 7.29 29.25
N SER A 602 25.51 8.17 29.80
CA SER A 602 24.06 8.00 29.89
C SER A 602 23.37 9.18 29.22
N GLY A 603 22.45 8.90 28.30
CA GLY A 603 21.75 9.95 27.57
C GLY A 603 20.66 9.43 26.64
N THR A 604 20.43 10.19 25.58
CA THR A 604 19.44 9.87 24.55
C THR A 604 20.08 9.90 23.17
N ALA A 605 19.50 9.12 22.27
CA ALA A 605 19.81 9.14 20.85
C ALA A 605 18.52 9.35 20.05
N ARG A 606 18.50 10.31 19.15
CA ARG A 606 17.33 10.69 18.34
C ARG A 606 17.61 10.45 16.88
N PHE A 607 16.72 9.73 16.21
CA PHE A 607 16.71 9.54 14.76
C PHE A 607 15.59 10.38 14.16
N LEU A 608 15.96 11.46 13.49
CA LEU A 608 15.05 12.47 12.97
C LEU A 608 14.95 12.33 11.45
N LEU A 609 13.79 11.89 10.94
CA LEU A 609 13.61 11.55 9.53
C LEU A 609 13.66 12.79 8.65
N ARG A 610 14.31 12.68 7.49
CA ARG A 610 14.27 13.70 6.43
C ARG A 610 14.51 13.08 5.06
N GLU A 611 14.21 13.86 4.02
CA GLU A 611 14.65 13.52 2.66
C GLU A 611 16.18 13.45 2.61
N ALA A 612 16.70 12.46 1.90
CA ALA A 612 18.14 12.31 1.77
C ALA A 612 18.77 13.45 0.95
N THR A 613 19.92 13.94 1.42
CA THR A 613 20.66 15.01 0.75
C THR A 613 21.67 14.45 -0.25
N LEU A 614 22.10 15.29 -1.20
CA LEU A 614 23.17 14.91 -2.15
C LEU A 614 24.58 15.04 -1.54
N ASP A 615 24.69 15.62 -0.35
CA ASP A 615 25.97 15.87 0.33
C ASP A 615 26.74 14.56 0.57
N GLY A 616 28.06 14.57 0.40
CA GLY A 616 28.95 13.44 0.62
C GLY A 616 28.91 12.32 -0.44
N LEU A 617 27.91 12.27 -1.33
CA LEU A 617 27.81 11.23 -2.38
C LEU A 617 28.91 11.34 -3.44
N GLN A 618 29.42 12.56 -3.68
CA GLN A 618 30.52 12.82 -4.61
C GLN A 618 31.84 12.19 -4.15
N CYS A 619 31.99 11.91 -2.86
CA CYS A 619 33.20 11.30 -2.29
C CYS A 619 33.22 9.77 -2.43
N VAL A 620 32.12 9.16 -2.90
CA VAL A 620 31.93 7.70 -2.98
C VAL A 620 31.77 7.22 -4.42
N SER A 621 31.51 8.12 -5.39
CA SER A 621 31.26 7.77 -6.79
C SER A 621 32.43 8.15 -7.71
N ASN A 622 33.01 7.15 -8.38
CA ASN A 622 33.90 7.35 -9.54
C ASN A 622 33.13 7.54 -10.86
N ASP A 623 31.83 7.26 -10.88
CA ASP A 623 30.95 7.53 -12.00
C ASP A 623 30.09 8.75 -11.68
N GLY A 624 30.24 9.81 -12.48
CA GLY A 624 29.53 11.07 -12.34
C GLY A 624 28.03 10.85 -12.14
N GLY A 625 27.56 11.12 -10.92
CA GLY A 625 26.20 10.84 -10.46
C GLY A 625 25.14 11.61 -11.24
N SER A 626 24.71 11.06 -12.37
CA SER A 626 23.40 11.34 -12.94
C SER A 626 22.40 10.45 -12.21
N THR A 627 21.71 11.01 -11.20
CA THR A 627 20.44 10.42 -10.80
C THR A 627 19.48 10.61 -11.97
N ALA A 628 19.06 9.50 -12.60
CA ALA A 628 18.04 9.56 -13.63
C ALA A 628 16.83 10.34 -13.10
N PRO A 629 16.25 11.28 -13.89
CA PRO A 629 15.12 12.07 -13.45
C PRO A 629 13.99 11.13 -13.00
N GLY A 630 13.62 11.22 -11.72
CA GLY A 630 12.54 10.43 -11.15
C GLY A 630 12.87 9.33 -10.14
N ARG A 631 14.15 9.12 -9.82
CA ARG A 631 14.51 8.32 -8.64
C ARG A 631 14.25 9.14 -7.37
N SER A 632 13.48 8.58 -6.43
CA SER A 632 13.36 9.14 -5.07
C SER A 632 14.76 9.32 -4.50
N ARG A 633 15.03 10.47 -3.88
CA ARG A 633 16.35 10.74 -3.26
C ARG A 633 16.65 9.77 -2.12
N GLY A 634 15.66 9.00 -1.67
CA GLY A 634 15.74 8.14 -0.50
C GLY A 634 15.40 8.92 0.77
N LEU A 635 15.46 8.22 1.90
CA LEU A 635 15.25 8.80 3.22
C LEU A 635 16.52 8.64 4.06
N GLU A 636 16.73 9.58 4.96
CA GLU A 636 17.83 9.52 5.91
C GLU A 636 17.38 10.00 7.30
N TYR A 637 18.17 9.67 8.32
CA TYR A 637 18.02 10.25 9.65
C TYR A 637 19.14 11.23 9.91
N LEU A 638 18.79 12.43 10.37
CA LEU A 638 19.70 13.21 11.21
C LEU A 638 19.72 12.57 12.59
N TYR A 639 20.85 11.97 12.93
CA TYR A 639 21.06 11.30 14.20
C TYR A 639 21.74 12.23 15.20
N ILE A 640 21.19 12.33 16.41
CA ILE A 640 21.71 13.21 17.47
C ILE A 640 21.77 12.45 18.80
N GLU A 641 22.95 12.39 19.41
CA GLU A 641 23.17 11.93 20.78
C GLU A 641 23.38 13.11 21.71
N GLU A 642 22.75 13.08 22.88
CA GLU A 642 22.92 14.09 23.93
C GLU A 642 22.85 13.40 25.30
N GLY A 643 23.82 13.69 26.18
CA GLY A 643 23.88 13.10 27.51
C GLY A 643 25.09 13.54 28.32
N GLU A 644 25.38 12.80 29.38
CA GLU A 644 26.51 13.04 30.27
C GLU A 644 27.49 11.87 30.20
N PHE A 645 28.78 12.17 30.00
CA PHE A 645 29.87 11.22 30.15
C PHE A 645 30.51 11.41 31.52
N LYS A 646 30.56 10.34 32.32
CA LYS A 646 31.24 10.29 33.61
C LYS A 646 32.46 9.40 33.50
N THR A 647 33.62 9.99 33.74
CA THR A 647 34.89 9.26 33.81
C THR A 647 34.93 8.40 35.08
N ASP A 648 35.69 7.30 35.05
CA ASP A 648 35.92 6.46 36.24
C ASP A 648 36.60 7.22 37.39
N LEU A 649 37.22 8.36 37.09
CA LEU A 649 37.84 9.28 38.03
C LEU A 649 36.84 10.25 38.69
N GLY A 650 35.54 10.12 38.39
CA GLY A 650 34.46 10.90 39.00
C GLY A 650 34.17 12.26 38.35
N PHE A 651 34.91 12.66 37.31
CA PHE A 651 34.62 13.87 36.54
C PHE A 651 33.53 13.60 35.49
N GLY A 652 32.50 14.44 35.44
CA GLY A 652 31.40 14.38 34.47
C GLY A 652 31.35 15.59 33.54
N PHE A 653 31.02 15.38 32.27
CA PHE A 653 30.80 16.46 31.30
C PHE A 653 29.69 16.11 30.31
N LYS A 654 29.05 17.15 29.75
CA LYS A 654 28.05 16.96 28.70
C LYS A 654 28.72 16.58 27.39
N ALA A 655 28.18 15.57 26.72
CA ALA A 655 28.66 15.12 25.41
C ALA A 655 27.51 15.07 24.41
N SER A 656 27.82 15.42 23.17
CA SER A 656 26.90 15.29 22.04
C SER A 656 27.64 14.78 20.81
N ARG A 657 26.95 14.00 19.97
CA ARG A 657 27.46 13.48 18.70
C ARG A 657 26.36 13.51 17.66
N ARG A 658 26.75 13.71 16.40
CA ARG A 658 25.84 13.74 15.28
C ARG A 658 26.37 12.92 14.12
N TYR A 659 25.46 12.25 13.43
CA TYR A 659 25.71 11.45 12.24
C TYR A 659 24.52 11.56 11.31
N VAL A 660 24.68 11.12 10.06
CA VAL A 660 23.55 10.84 9.18
C VAL A 660 23.49 9.34 8.90
N TRP A 661 22.30 8.77 9.02
CA TRP A 661 22.05 7.37 8.64
C TRP A 661 21.23 7.34 7.36
N ARG A 662 21.75 6.74 6.30
CA ARG A 662 21.08 6.68 4.99
C ARG A 662 20.70 5.25 4.65
N TYR A 663 19.48 5.07 4.16
CA TYR A 663 19.01 3.81 3.60
C TYR A 663 18.94 3.89 2.07
N ASP A 664 19.62 2.95 1.42
CA ASP A 664 19.58 2.74 -0.02
C ASP A 664 18.60 1.60 -0.32
N GLU A 665 17.44 1.93 -0.90
CA GLU A 665 16.39 0.96 -1.18
C GLU A 665 16.71 0.01 -2.33
N GLU A 666 17.52 0.44 -3.31
CA GLU A 666 17.88 -0.38 -4.47
C GLU A 666 18.88 -1.47 -4.06
N ARG A 667 19.84 -1.13 -3.19
CA ARG A 667 20.84 -2.08 -2.67
C ARG A 667 20.42 -2.77 -1.37
N ASP A 668 19.36 -2.28 -0.69
CA ASP A 668 18.96 -2.68 0.67
C ASP A 668 20.13 -2.56 1.67
N VAL A 669 20.78 -1.38 1.68
CA VAL A 669 21.97 -1.09 2.49
C VAL A 669 21.70 0.08 3.43
N LEU A 670 22.11 -0.09 4.69
CA LEU A 670 22.14 0.98 5.69
C LEU A 670 23.57 1.49 5.85
N SER A 671 23.75 2.81 5.88
CA SER A 671 25.07 3.43 5.98
C SER A 671 25.08 4.58 6.97
N GLN A 672 26.22 4.80 7.62
CA GLN A 672 26.46 5.89 8.54
C GLN A 672 27.46 6.87 7.93
N TRP A 673 27.23 8.16 8.12
CA TRP A 673 28.00 9.25 7.54
C TRP A 673 28.36 10.28 8.61
N PHE A 674 29.55 10.86 8.51
CA PHE A 674 29.94 12.00 9.33
C PHE A 674 29.19 13.24 8.89
N VAL A 675 28.94 14.15 9.84
CA VAL A 675 28.44 15.50 9.57
C VAL A 675 29.59 16.50 9.57
N LYS A 676 29.40 17.63 8.90
CA LYS A 676 30.41 18.68 8.86
C LYS A 676 30.57 19.34 10.24
N PRO A 677 31.80 19.68 10.68
CA PRO A 677 32.01 20.35 11.96
C PRO A 677 31.39 21.75 12.06
N ASP A 678 31.26 22.44 10.93
CA ASP A 678 30.71 23.81 10.82
C ASP A 678 29.22 23.85 10.45
N ASP A 679 28.66 22.73 9.96
CA ASP A 679 27.24 22.55 9.70
C ASP A 679 26.81 21.13 10.08
N GLU A 680 26.40 20.97 11.33
CA GLU A 680 26.08 19.68 11.92
C GLU A 680 24.84 18.99 11.33
N LYS A 681 24.13 19.64 10.39
CA LYS A 681 23.03 19.03 9.63
C LYS A 681 23.48 18.50 8.28
N ARG A 682 24.64 18.90 7.75
CA ARG A 682 25.12 18.48 6.43
C ARG A 682 26.05 17.29 6.52
N VAL A 683 25.93 16.39 5.55
CA VAL A 683 26.85 15.25 5.42
C VAL A 683 28.22 15.74 4.95
N ASP A 684 29.26 15.17 5.53
CA ASP A 684 30.64 15.36 5.13
C ASP A 684 31.08 14.20 4.21
N TYR A 685 31.44 13.05 4.79
CA TYR A 685 31.82 11.85 4.04
C TYR A 685 31.32 10.56 4.71
N LEU A 686 31.36 9.46 3.96
CA LEU A 686 30.94 8.13 4.41
C LEU A 686 31.79 7.68 5.59
N PHE A 687 31.14 7.24 6.66
CA PHE A 687 31.85 6.57 7.75
C PHE A 687 31.96 5.08 7.46
N HIS A 688 30.83 4.38 7.30
CA HIS A 688 30.82 2.99 6.84
C HIS A 688 29.43 2.53 6.38
N GLU A 689 29.40 1.48 5.56
CA GLU A 689 28.20 0.70 5.27
C GLU A 689 28.04 -0.43 6.30
N ILE A 690 26.80 -0.73 6.70
CA ILE A 690 26.47 -1.77 7.67
C ILE A 690 26.17 -3.07 6.92
N LYS A 691 26.97 -4.11 7.15
CA LYS A 691 26.78 -5.42 6.56
C LYS A 691 26.12 -6.37 7.54
N PHE A 692 24.85 -6.69 7.31
CA PHE A 692 24.12 -7.71 8.08
C PHE A 692 24.67 -9.12 7.80
N LEU A 693 24.69 -9.94 8.85
CA LEU A 693 25.19 -11.30 8.81
C LEU A 693 24.01 -12.27 8.94
N GLN A 694 23.99 -13.30 8.10
CA GLN A 694 23.00 -14.37 8.20
C GLN A 694 23.28 -15.21 9.47
N PRO A 695 22.28 -15.45 10.34
CA PRO A 695 22.43 -16.37 11.46
C PRO A 695 22.86 -17.77 10.99
N ASP A 696 23.81 -18.39 11.71
CA ASP A 696 24.35 -19.71 11.36
C ASP A 696 23.28 -20.81 11.33
N ASP A 697 22.27 -20.67 12.20
CA ASP A 697 21.14 -21.59 12.30
C ASP A 697 19.87 -20.89 12.84
N ARG A 698 18.76 -21.64 12.80
CA ARG A 698 17.43 -21.16 13.15
C ARG A 698 17.23 -20.96 14.66
N GLU A 699 17.91 -21.72 15.52
CA GLU A 699 17.79 -21.58 16.98
C GLU A 699 18.52 -20.33 17.47
N LYS A 700 19.65 -19.98 16.84
CA LYS A 700 20.28 -18.68 17.02
C LYS A 700 19.38 -17.55 16.54
N ALA A 701 18.74 -17.67 15.37
CA ALA A 701 17.83 -16.64 14.88
C ALA A 701 16.63 -16.37 15.81
N LYS A 702 16.17 -17.40 16.55
CA LYS A 702 15.12 -17.24 17.58
C LYS A 702 15.58 -16.46 18.79
N SER A 703 16.82 -16.69 19.24
CA SER A 703 17.31 -16.24 20.55
C SER A 703 18.27 -15.05 20.49
N GLN A 704 18.81 -14.73 19.32
CA GLN A 704 19.78 -13.66 19.10
C GLN A 704 19.25 -12.67 18.05
N GLY A 705 19.60 -11.40 18.20
CA GLY A 705 19.30 -10.37 17.23
C GLY A 705 20.09 -10.52 15.93
N TRP A 706 19.71 -9.73 14.93
CA TRP A 706 20.48 -9.59 13.69
C TRP A 706 21.85 -8.99 13.98
N GLN A 707 22.90 -9.80 13.79
CA GLN A 707 24.27 -9.32 13.84
C GLN A 707 24.59 -8.53 12.58
N ALA A 708 25.33 -7.43 12.72
CA ALA A 708 25.93 -6.74 11.59
C ALA A 708 27.34 -6.25 11.93
N GLN A 709 28.13 -5.98 10.90
CA GLN A 709 29.49 -5.49 11.06
C GLN A 709 29.82 -4.39 10.07
N ALA A 710 30.80 -3.57 10.44
CA ALA A 710 31.41 -2.60 9.57
C ALA A 710 32.91 -2.46 9.88
N GLY A 711 33.71 -2.10 8.88
CA GLY A 711 35.14 -1.87 9.04
C GLY A 711 35.56 -0.65 8.22
N HIS A 712 36.26 0.30 8.83
CA HIS A 712 36.74 1.50 8.16
C HIS A 712 38.09 1.95 8.72
N LEU A 713 39.01 2.30 7.83
CA LEU A 713 40.29 2.91 8.19
C LEU A 713 40.12 4.44 8.17
N CYS A 714 40.18 5.08 9.33
CA CYS A 714 40.13 6.53 9.45
C CYS A 714 41.53 7.07 9.74
N ILE A 715 42.19 7.61 8.71
CA ILE A 715 43.59 8.05 8.76
C ILE A 715 44.50 6.86 9.15
N ASP A 716 44.95 6.80 10.40
CA ASP A 716 45.86 5.77 10.92
C ASP A 716 45.15 4.78 11.87
N ASP A 717 43.86 4.99 12.15
CA ASP A 717 43.09 4.19 13.12
C ASP A 717 42.11 3.26 12.40
N PHE A 718 42.17 1.95 12.70
CA PHE A 718 41.21 0.99 12.19
C PHE A 718 40.03 0.84 13.15
N TYR A 719 38.82 1.09 12.64
CA TYR A 719 37.56 0.94 13.35
C TYR A 719 36.94 -0.40 12.96
N ASN A 720 36.77 -1.28 13.94
CA ASN A 720 35.98 -2.50 13.81
C ASN A 720 34.66 -2.32 14.57
N VAL A 721 33.55 -2.31 13.84
CA VAL A 721 32.22 -2.01 14.38
C VAL A 721 31.37 -3.27 14.32
N LYS A 722 30.67 -3.56 15.41
CA LYS A 722 29.69 -4.65 15.50
C LYS A 722 28.35 -4.10 15.95
N TYR A 723 27.29 -4.68 15.43
CA TYR A 723 25.91 -4.34 15.77
C TYR A 723 25.15 -5.59 16.14
N ASP A 724 24.17 -5.44 17.03
CA ASP A 724 23.13 -6.44 17.30
C ASP A 724 21.78 -5.72 17.30
N PHE A 725 20.84 -6.18 16.47
CA PHE A 725 19.49 -5.61 16.35
C PHE A 725 18.45 -6.67 16.74
N SER A 726 17.82 -6.51 17.91
CA SER A 726 16.86 -7.49 18.44
C SER A 726 15.42 -7.04 18.20
N PHE A 727 14.71 -7.81 17.37
CA PHE A 727 13.31 -7.55 17.04
C PHE A 727 12.34 -8.31 17.97
N GLU A 728 11.15 -7.74 18.11
CA GLU A 728 9.94 -8.39 18.60
C GLU A 728 8.87 -8.18 17.51
N ALA A 729 8.61 -9.26 16.75
CA ALA A 729 7.89 -9.21 15.49
C ALA A 729 8.42 -8.13 14.53
N VAL A 730 7.66 -7.05 14.31
CA VAL A 730 8.07 -5.95 13.43
C VAL A 730 8.83 -4.83 14.13
N ASN A 731 8.87 -4.82 15.46
CA ASN A 731 9.44 -3.72 16.24
C ASN A 731 10.87 -4.02 16.66
N LEU A 732 11.79 -3.10 16.40
CA LEU A 732 13.10 -3.15 17.03
C LEU A 732 12.94 -2.77 18.51
N LYS A 733 13.22 -3.72 19.41
CA LYS A 733 13.04 -3.54 20.86
C LYS A 733 14.29 -2.93 21.49
N GLN A 734 15.43 -3.45 21.11
CA GLN A 734 16.74 -2.99 21.56
C GLN A 734 17.76 -3.22 20.45
N TRP A 735 18.82 -2.44 20.47
CA TRP A 735 20.00 -2.71 19.65
C TRP A 735 21.26 -2.23 20.34
N SER A 736 22.40 -2.77 19.94
CA SER A 736 23.70 -2.39 20.47
C SER A 736 24.71 -2.14 19.36
N ILE A 737 25.73 -1.36 19.69
CA ILE A 737 26.86 -1.07 18.82
C ILE A 737 28.15 -1.11 19.63
N GLY A 738 29.08 -1.95 19.18
CA GLY A 738 30.41 -2.08 19.74
C GLY A 738 31.47 -1.55 18.79
N TYR A 739 32.40 -0.75 19.29
CA TYR A 739 33.59 -0.32 18.54
C TYR A 739 34.83 -0.90 19.19
N THR A 740 35.73 -1.43 18.38
CA THR A 740 37.14 -1.62 18.77
C THR A 740 37.99 -0.75 17.86
N VAL A 741 38.71 0.19 18.45
CA VAL A 741 39.57 1.12 17.72
C VAL A 741 41.02 0.81 18.06
N LYS A 742 41.82 0.56 17.03
CA LYS A 742 43.26 0.34 17.17
C LYS A 742 44.01 1.22 16.19
N GLY A 743 44.93 2.01 16.72
CA GLY A 743 45.89 2.79 15.94
C GLY A 743 47.00 3.36 16.82
N PRO A 744 47.95 4.11 16.25
CA PRO A 744 49.15 4.56 16.97
C PRO A 744 48.85 5.45 18.19
N LYS A 745 47.69 6.12 18.20
CA LYS A 745 47.28 7.07 19.24
C LYS A 745 45.94 6.73 19.90
N LYS A 746 45.30 5.61 19.52
CA LYS A 746 44.01 5.15 20.05
C LYS A 746 44.02 3.64 20.27
N ASP A 747 43.72 3.21 21.49
CA ASP A 747 43.41 1.82 21.82
C ASP A 747 42.28 1.83 22.85
N TYR A 748 41.05 1.71 22.36
CA TYR A 748 39.86 1.69 23.22
C TYR A 748 38.75 0.83 22.62
N SER A 749 37.86 0.36 23.50
CA SER A 749 36.60 -0.27 23.14
C SER A 749 35.42 0.54 23.64
N ILE A 750 34.39 0.66 22.82
CA ILE A 750 33.11 1.27 23.19
C ILE A 750 32.02 0.22 23.06
N SER A 751 31.09 0.17 24.01
CA SER A 751 29.88 -0.65 23.92
C SER A 751 28.68 0.22 24.25
N GLY A 752 27.79 0.46 23.28
CA GLY A 752 26.56 1.22 23.46
C GLY A 752 25.32 0.36 23.30
N THR A 753 24.35 0.54 24.18
CA THR A 753 23.05 -0.14 24.17
C THR A 753 21.94 0.89 24.07
N TYR A 754 20.97 0.61 23.20
CA TYR A 754 19.84 1.46 22.85
C TYR A 754 18.54 0.74 23.18
N THR A 755 17.69 1.35 24.01
CA THR A 755 16.40 0.79 24.43
C THR A 755 15.27 1.81 24.32
N ARG A 756 14.02 1.33 24.25
CA ARG A 756 12.80 2.14 24.25
C ARG A 756 11.84 1.74 25.34
#